data_AF-A0A1G8TXJ5-F1
#
_entry.id   AF-A0A1G8TXJ5-F1
#
_cell.length_a   1.000
_cell.length_b   1.000
_cell.length_c   1.000
_cell.angle_alpha   90.00
_cell.angle_beta   90.00
_cell.angle_gamma   90.00
#
_symmetry.space_group_name_H-M   'P 1'
#
loop_
_entity.id
_entity.type
_entity.pdbx_description
1 polymer ?
#
loop_
_entity_poly.entity_id
_entity_poly.type
_entity_poly.pdbx_seq_one_letter_code
_entity_poly.pdbx_strand_id
1 'polypeptide(L)'
;MKWLNLLGKVERQGGSRRGRRFICLLTAVTAAATLQLVSSSTASATPPTSGVASLSLINGWTNAPYATHEATATINRGIVTLQGAIATSGTNASPFVLPTGYRPTTDAYVPVDLCNATNGRLHITPAGAVTVQAETSFANAQCFTSLDGAAFATSASGFTPLTLINGWSNAPFATSNAAIENIAGVLHFKGAIATAGASAQPFTLPVGFRPFSNMYVPVDLCNANKGRLYITTAGVVTVQAEKSFSDAQCFTSLDGASFVPSGTGTTALTLTNGWVGAPFGTGIPRVAKVSGIVHLKGAMGSGTSAAAFTLPVGFRPATTVYAAADMCNATNGRVIIQPSGDVSVQAESSFSNAQCFTSLDGVTFATSGASFTPLTLLNGWTNAPFATSNAAVQVLSGVVHFKGAIATTGTNAQPFTLPVGFRPFSNMYVPVDLCNSTKGRLFITTAGAVTVQAETSFSNAQCFTSLDGASFVISGTGTTLLTLTNGWVGAPFGTGVPRAEILNGIVHLKGAMGSGTSAAAFTLPAAFRPATTVYAPVDMCNATNGRLIIQPSGAVSVQAETSFSNAQCFTSLDGATFAVSPSGFTPATLVNSWTNAPFATSNAAVENLSGIVYFKGAIAGGTTGTAFTLPAGSWPTTNVYVPVDTCNATNGRLLITTSGTVIVQTEGAFSNAQCFTSLDGASFAL
;
A
#
# COMPACT_ATOMS: atom_id res chain seq x y z
N MET A 1 21.48 -17.79 -78.38
CA MET A 1 21.90 -19.15 -77.93
C MET A 1 20.81 -19.64 -77.00
N LYS A 2 19.76 -20.41 -77.33
CA LYS A 2 19.51 -21.63 -78.14
C LYS A 2 20.43 -22.80 -77.80
N TRP A 3 19.79 -23.89 -77.34
CA TRP A 3 20.05 -25.36 -77.36
C TRP A 3 19.22 -25.91 -76.17
N LEU A 4 18.06 -26.61 -76.27
CA LEU A 4 17.63 -27.81 -77.02
C LEU A 4 18.63 -28.98 -76.81
N ASN A 5 18.28 -30.23 -76.46
CA ASN A 5 17.03 -31.00 -76.59
C ASN A 5 17.24 -32.46 -76.07
N LEU A 6 16.20 -33.33 -76.15
CA LEU A 6 16.13 -34.82 -76.09
C LEU A 6 16.01 -35.50 -74.70
N LEU A 7 15.22 -36.56 -74.45
CA LEU A 7 14.18 -37.34 -75.16
C LEU A 7 13.55 -38.31 -74.13
N GLY A 8 12.24 -38.60 -74.20
CA GLY A 8 11.79 -39.96 -74.51
C GLY A 8 10.28 -40.18 -74.36
N LYS A 9 9.67 -40.67 -75.46
CA LYS A 9 8.25 -41.04 -75.71
C LYS A 9 7.82 -42.29 -74.88
N VAL A 10 6.55 -42.69 -74.73
CA VAL A 10 5.59 -43.23 -75.74
C VAL A 10 4.18 -43.45 -75.11
N GLU A 11 3.12 -43.10 -75.88
CA GLU A 11 1.75 -43.66 -76.11
C GLU A 11 1.05 -44.61 -75.10
N ARG A 12 -0.27 -44.80 -75.01
CA ARG A 12 -1.55 -44.32 -75.62
C ARG A 12 -2.71 -44.98 -74.81
N GLN A 13 -3.93 -44.50 -75.04
CA GLN A 13 -5.26 -45.10 -74.70
C GLN A 13 -5.70 -44.92 -73.24
N GLY A 14 -6.90 -44.44 -72.92
CA GLY A 14 -8.19 -44.49 -73.63
C GLY A 14 -9.17 -45.22 -72.71
N GLY A 15 -10.22 -44.56 -72.18
CA GLY A 15 -11.12 -45.27 -71.27
C GLY A 15 -12.12 -44.40 -70.54
N SER A 16 -13.37 -44.40 -71.00
CA SER A 16 -14.47 -43.62 -70.47
C SER A 16 -15.14 -44.27 -69.24
N ARG A 17 -15.76 -43.41 -68.41
CA ARG A 17 -17.02 -43.59 -67.65
C ARG A 17 -17.03 -44.34 -66.29
N ARG A 18 -17.68 -43.61 -65.36
CA ARG A 18 -18.63 -44.01 -64.30
C ARG A 18 -18.08 -44.68 -63.03
N GLY A 19 -17.93 -43.84 -62.00
CA GLY A 19 -18.73 -43.88 -60.76
C GLY A 19 -18.79 -45.17 -59.95
N ARG A 20 -18.27 -45.11 -58.72
CA ARG A 20 -18.93 -45.62 -57.50
C ARG A 20 -18.18 -45.11 -56.27
N ARG A 21 -18.91 -44.50 -55.34
CA ARG A 21 -18.50 -44.32 -53.95
C ARG A 21 -18.42 -45.71 -53.31
N PHE A 22 -17.33 -46.03 -52.64
CA PHE A 22 -17.37 -46.93 -51.49
C PHE A 22 -16.27 -46.60 -50.48
N ILE A 23 -16.72 -46.64 -49.24
CA ILE A 23 -16.08 -46.42 -47.95
C ILE A 23 -14.88 -47.35 -47.75
N CYS A 24 -13.79 -46.84 -47.16
CA CYS A 24 -12.83 -47.69 -46.47
C CYS A 24 -12.35 -47.02 -45.17
N LEU A 25 -12.42 -47.81 -44.10
CA LEU A 25 -12.13 -47.52 -42.70
C LEU A 25 -10.69 -47.06 -42.49
N LEU A 26 -10.51 -46.05 -41.64
CA LEU A 26 -9.27 -45.86 -40.89
C LEU A 26 -9.58 -46.09 -39.40
N THR A 27 -8.96 -47.11 -38.83
CA THR A 27 -8.98 -47.47 -37.42
C THR A 27 -8.29 -46.39 -36.59
N ALA A 28 -9.07 -45.70 -35.74
CA ALA A 28 -8.56 -44.77 -34.75
C ALA A 28 -8.22 -45.51 -33.45
N VAL A 29 -6.96 -45.41 -33.01
CA VAL A 29 -6.53 -45.78 -31.66
C VAL A 29 -6.88 -44.62 -30.73
N THR A 30 -7.86 -44.84 -29.86
CA THR A 30 -8.25 -43.92 -28.78
C THR A 30 -7.21 -43.91 -27.67
N ALA A 31 -6.48 -42.81 -27.53
CA ALA A 31 -5.85 -42.40 -26.27
C ALA A 31 -6.72 -41.33 -25.62
N ALA A 32 -7.41 -41.69 -24.53
CA ALA A 32 -8.23 -40.77 -23.75
C ALA A 32 -7.32 -39.86 -22.92
N ALA A 33 -7.09 -38.63 -23.40
CA ALA A 33 -6.60 -37.54 -22.56
C ALA A 33 -7.81 -36.81 -21.97
N THR A 34 -7.94 -36.86 -20.65
CA THR A 34 -8.97 -36.16 -19.89
C THR A 34 -8.74 -34.65 -20.01
N LEU A 35 -9.46 -34.01 -20.94
CA LEU A 35 -9.45 -32.56 -21.12
C LEU A 35 -10.29 -31.93 -20.02
N GLN A 36 -9.64 -31.49 -18.94
CA GLN A 36 -10.29 -30.73 -17.89
C GLN A 36 -10.53 -29.30 -18.43
N LEU A 37 -11.74 -29.03 -18.90
CA LEU A 37 -12.18 -27.67 -19.21
C LEU A 37 -12.19 -26.85 -17.91
N VAL A 38 -11.12 -26.08 -17.70
CA VAL A 38 -11.15 -24.95 -16.77
C VAL A 38 -11.93 -23.85 -17.46
N SER A 39 -13.16 -23.61 -17.02
CA SER A 39 -13.92 -22.44 -17.40
C SER A 39 -13.22 -21.20 -16.86
N SER A 40 -12.47 -20.52 -17.71
CA SER A 40 -11.97 -19.17 -17.46
C SER A 40 -13.15 -18.20 -17.46
N SER A 41 -13.75 -18.01 -16.29
CA SER A 41 -14.62 -16.86 -16.06
C SER A 41 -13.74 -15.60 -16.09
N THR A 42 -13.76 -14.91 -17.23
CA THR A 42 -13.20 -13.57 -17.39
C THR A 42 -14.12 -12.55 -16.72
N ALA A 43 -14.24 -12.63 -15.39
CA ALA A 43 -14.75 -11.50 -14.63
C ALA A 43 -13.67 -10.41 -14.67
N SER A 44 -13.91 -9.37 -15.47
CA SER A 44 -13.15 -8.12 -15.42
C SER A 44 -13.42 -7.48 -14.06
N ALA A 45 -12.61 -7.85 -13.06
CA ALA A 45 -12.60 -7.18 -11.78
C ALA A 45 -12.06 -5.77 -12.01
N THR A 46 -12.85 -4.76 -11.68
CA THR A 46 -12.40 -3.36 -11.66
C THR A 46 -11.13 -3.28 -10.81
N PRO A 47 -10.04 -2.66 -11.29
CA PRO A 47 -8.81 -2.56 -10.53
C PRO A 47 -9.08 -1.89 -9.16
N PRO A 48 -8.52 -2.41 -8.05
CA PRO A 48 -8.58 -1.73 -6.76
C PRO A 48 -7.97 -0.33 -6.90
N THR A 49 -8.65 0.67 -6.34
CA THR A 49 -8.23 2.07 -6.40
C THR A 49 -7.12 2.40 -5.39
N SER A 50 -6.97 1.57 -4.35
CA SER A 50 -5.92 1.62 -3.33
C SER A 50 -5.68 0.21 -2.78
N GLY A 51 -4.46 -0.14 -2.37
CA GLY A 51 -4.16 -1.42 -1.71
C GLY A 51 -2.68 -1.76 -1.66
N VAL A 52 -2.31 -2.75 -0.85
CA VAL A 52 -0.97 -3.34 -0.81
C VAL A 52 -1.09 -4.86 -0.99
N ALA A 53 -0.22 -5.45 -1.79
CA ALA A 53 -0.13 -6.88 -2.01
C ALA A 53 1.32 -7.35 -1.80
N SER A 54 1.51 -8.39 -0.99
CA SER A 54 2.78 -9.13 -0.96
C SER A 54 2.98 -9.87 -2.27
N LEU A 55 4.19 -9.84 -2.81
CA LEU A 55 4.53 -10.52 -4.06
C LEU A 55 5.00 -11.94 -3.75
N SER A 56 4.24 -12.93 -4.21
CA SER A 56 4.67 -14.33 -4.14
C SER A 56 5.79 -14.58 -5.14
N LEU A 57 7.01 -14.72 -4.62
CA LEU A 57 8.18 -15.01 -5.44
C LEU A 57 8.18 -16.48 -5.89
N ILE A 58 8.56 -16.71 -7.14
CA ILE A 58 8.56 -18.01 -7.81
C ILE A 58 9.91 -18.28 -8.47
N ASN A 59 10.08 -19.47 -9.05
CA ASN A 59 11.25 -19.81 -9.87
C ASN A 59 12.61 -19.61 -9.18
N GLY A 60 12.65 -19.83 -7.86
CA GLY A 60 13.87 -19.69 -7.05
C GLY A 60 14.23 -18.26 -6.65
N TRP A 61 13.39 -17.28 -6.97
CA TRP A 61 13.55 -15.91 -6.46
C TRP A 61 13.16 -15.83 -4.99
N THR A 62 13.91 -15.03 -4.24
CA THR A 62 13.70 -14.77 -2.81
C THR A 62 13.86 -13.28 -2.54
N ASN A 63 13.34 -12.81 -1.39
CA ASN A 63 13.64 -11.47 -0.90
C ASN A 63 15.16 -11.35 -0.68
N ALA A 64 15.75 -10.21 -1.04
CA ALA A 64 17.19 -10.02 -0.99
C ALA A 64 17.70 -9.82 0.47
N PRO A 65 18.92 -10.28 0.80
CA PRO A 65 19.45 -10.28 2.17
C PRO A 65 19.99 -8.92 2.68
N TYR A 66 19.90 -7.83 1.89
CA TYR A 66 20.55 -6.54 2.19
C TYR A 66 19.76 -5.62 3.14
N ALA A 67 19.02 -6.21 4.08
CA ALA A 67 18.13 -5.47 4.99
C ALA A 67 17.20 -4.49 4.24
N THR A 68 16.70 -4.91 3.08
CA THR A 68 15.65 -4.26 2.29
C THR A 68 14.29 -4.79 2.70
N HIS A 69 13.22 -4.13 2.27
CA HIS A 69 11.86 -4.66 2.45
C HIS A 69 11.64 -5.96 1.66
N GLU A 70 10.65 -6.74 2.11
CA GLU A 70 10.08 -7.81 1.30
C GLU A 70 9.40 -7.23 0.05
N ALA A 71 9.39 -8.02 -1.03
CA ALA A 71 8.79 -7.63 -2.29
C ALA A 71 7.28 -7.41 -2.13
N THR A 72 6.84 -6.18 -2.32
CA THR A 72 5.42 -5.80 -2.26
C THR A 72 5.06 -4.89 -3.44
N ALA A 73 3.77 -4.85 -3.77
CA ALA A 73 3.18 -3.91 -4.71
C ALA A 73 2.09 -3.11 -4.00
N THR A 74 2.15 -1.78 -4.09
CA THR A 74 1.10 -0.87 -3.61
C THR A 74 0.42 -0.25 -4.81
N ILE A 75 -0.90 -0.22 -4.86
CA ILE A 75 -1.65 0.52 -5.86
C ILE A 75 -2.29 1.75 -5.22
N ASN A 76 -2.23 2.90 -5.89
CA ASN A 76 -2.90 4.12 -5.46
C ASN A 76 -3.32 4.91 -6.70
N ARG A 77 -4.63 5.15 -6.87
CA ARG A 77 -5.20 5.89 -8.02
C ARG A 77 -4.68 5.39 -9.37
N GLY A 78 -4.55 4.07 -9.52
CA GLY A 78 -4.10 3.43 -10.77
C GLY A 78 -2.59 3.46 -11.01
N ILE A 79 -1.77 3.95 -10.07
CA ILE A 79 -0.31 3.77 -10.10
C ILE A 79 0.06 2.63 -9.18
N VAL A 80 0.72 1.62 -9.72
CA VAL A 80 1.38 0.57 -8.94
C VAL A 80 2.80 1.02 -8.64
N THR A 81 3.20 0.97 -7.37
CA THR A 81 4.56 1.18 -6.89
C THR A 81 5.05 -0.11 -6.25
N LEU A 82 6.18 -0.61 -6.71
CA LEU A 82 6.85 -1.77 -6.13
C LEU A 82 7.84 -1.32 -5.05
N GLN A 83 8.13 -2.22 -4.11
CA GLN A 83 9.01 -1.96 -2.97
C GLN A 83 9.78 -3.22 -2.60
N GLY A 84 10.93 -3.03 -1.94
CA GLY A 84 11.81 -4.09 -1.51
C GLY A 84 12.83 -4.48 -2.55
N ALA A 85 13.48 -5.62 -2.34
CA ALA A 85 14.44 -6.13 -3.30
C ALA A 85 14.39 -7.66 -3.35
N ILE A 86 14.76 -8.19 -4.50
CA ILE A 86 14.73 -9.62 -4.81
C ILE A 86 16.08 -10.08 -5.35
N ALA A 87 16.37 -11.36 -5.18
CA ALA A 87 17.55 -12.03 -5.71
C ALA A 87 17.21 -13.47 -6.08
N THR A 88 18.06 -14.13 -6.86
CA THR A 88 17.90 -15.55 -7.19
C THR A 88 19.24 -16.20 -7.45
N SER A 89 19.39 -17.46 -7.05
CA SER A 89 20.51 -18.31 -7.48
C SER A 89 20.21 -19.06 -8.80
N GLY A 90 18.95 -19.01 -9.26
CA GLY A 90 18.49 -19.66 -10.49
C GLY A 90 18.69 -18.81 -11.74
N THR A 91 18.45 -19.39 -12.92
CA THR A 91 18.63 -18.73 -14.23
C THR A 91 17.33 -18.18 -14.83
N ASN A 92 16.20 -18.37 -14.14
CA ASN A 92 14.90 -17.93 -14.64
C ASN A 92 14.68 -16.45 -14.33
N ALA A 93 14.42 -15.64 -15.35
CA ALA A 93 14.23 -14.19 -15.24
C ALA A 93 12.85 -13.76 -14.70
N SER A 94 11.95 -14.69 -14.40
CA SER A 94 10.57 -14.40 -14.00
C SER A 94 10.36 -14.54 -12.49
N PRO A 95 10.41 -13.45 -11.71
CA PRO A 95 10.38 -13.51 -10.24
C PRO A 95 9.00 -13.70 -9.63
N PHE A 96 7.93 -13.17 -10.26
CA PHE A 96 6.58 -13.22 -9.72
C PHE A 96 5.55 -12.92 -10.81
N VAL A 97 4.27 -13.15 -10.47
CA VAL A 97 3.12 -12.71 -11.26
C VAL A 97 2.32 -11.73 -10.43
N LEU A 98 2.02 -10.55 -10.99
CA LEU A 98 1.21 -9.54 -10.31
C LEU A 98 -0.22 -10.04 -10.05
N PRO A 99 -0.82 -9.72 -8.89
CA PRO A 99 -2.23 -9.96 -8.65
C PRO A 99 -3.10 -9.25 -9.70
N THR A 100 -4.26 -9.82 -10.06
CA THR A 100 -5.11 -9.33 -11.16
C THR A 100 -5.42 -7.82 -11.09
N GLY A 101 -5.60 -7.27 -9.89
CA GLY A 101 -5.87 -5.84 -9.70
C GLY A 101 -4.68 -4.89 -9.92
N TYR A 102 -3.46 -5.41 -10.05
CA TYR A 102 -2.23 -4.63 -10.16
C TYR A 102 -1.61 -4.70 -11.57
N ARG A 103 -2.29 -5.37 -12.51
CA ARG A 103 -1.75 -5.61 -13.84
C ARG A 103 -1.94 -4.40 -14.75
N PRO A 104 -0.98 -4.07 -15.61
CA PRO A 104 -1.17 -3.04 -16.62
C PRO A 104 -2.11 -3.52 -17.73
N THR A 105 -2.72 -2.60 -18.48
CA THR A 105 -3.54 -2.94 -19.65
C THR A 105 -2.74 -3.26 -20.90
N THR A 106 -1.49 -2.79 -20.97
CA THR A 106 -0.52 -3.01 -22.04
C THR A 106 0.79 -3.48 -21.44
N ASP A 107 1.76 -3.87 -22.26
CA ASP A 107 3.11 -4.10 -21.75
C ASP A 107 3.66 -2.80 -21.12
N ALA A 108 4.37 -2.95 -19.99
CA ALA A 108 5.05 -1.86 -19.29
C ALA A 108 6.52 -2.21 -19.08
N TYR A 109 7.40 -1.24 -19.30
CA TYR A 109 8.86 -1.39 -19.18
C TYR A 109 9.41 -0.40 -18.16
N VAL A 110 9.69 -0.87 -16.94
CA VAL A 110 10.00 -0.01 -15.79
C VAL A 110 11.48 -0.15 -15.43
N PRO A 111 12.27 0.95 -15.40
CA PRO A 111 13.66 0.89 -14.95
C PRO A 111 13.78 0.35 -13.52
N VAL A 112 14.79 -0.47 -13.27
CA VAL A 112 15.18 -0.95 -11.93
C VAL A 112 16.70 -0.94 -11.79
N ASP A 113 17.15 -0.90 -10.55
CA ASP A 113 18.57 -0.98 -10.21
C ASP A 113 18.98 -2.42 -9.89
N LEU A 114 20.11 -2.87 -10.42
CA LEU A 114 20.65 -4.21 -10.19
C LEU A 114 21.92 -4.17 -9.32
N CYS A 115 22.54 -5.32 -9.13
CA CYS A 115 23.80 -5.43 -8.39
C CYS A 115 24.86 -4.45 -8.91
N ASN A 116 25.63 -3.85 -7.99
CA ASN A 116 26.63 -2.80 -8.26
C ASN A 116 26.09 -1.54 -8.97
N ALA A 117 24.81 -1.23 -8.78
CA ALA A 117 24.15 -0.09 -9.44
C ALA A 117 24.12 -0.19 -10.97
N THR A 118 24.15 -1.42 -11.51
CA THR A 118 24.02 -1.65 -12.96
C THR A 118 22.57 -1.50 -13.41
N ASN A 119 22.34 -1.05 -14.64
CA ASN A 119 20.99 -0.81 -15.14
C ASN A 119 20.23 -2.11 -15.43
N GLY A 120 18.93 -2.09 -15.17
CA GLY A 120 18.00 -3.13 -15.59
C GLY A 120 16.59 -2.58 -15.75
N ARG A 121 15.67 -3.46 -16.13
CA ARG A 121 14.24 -3.14 -16.21
C ARG A 121 13.37 -4.33 -15.87
N LEU A 122 12.16 -4.03 -15.43
CA LEU A 122 11.05 -4.97 -15.38
C LEU A 122 10.26 -4.86 -16.68
N HIS A 123 10.04 -5.98 -17.36
CA HIS A 123 9.03 -6.10 -18.40
C HIS A 123 7.81 -6.79 -17.82
N ILE A 124 6.69 -6.08 -17.81
CA ILE A 124 5.44 -6.47 -17.17
C ILE A 124 4.36 -6.58 -18.24
N THR A 125 3.76 -7.77 -18.37
CA THR A 125 2.70 -8.01 -19.36
C THR A 125 1.30 -7.79 -18.77
N PRO A 126 0.25 -7.64 -19.60
CA PRO A 126 -1.14 -7.58 -19.14
C PRO A 126 -1.61 -8.83 -18.38
N ALA A 127 -0.95 -9.97 -18.59
CA ALA A 127 -1.18 -11.19 -17.82
C ALA A 127 -0.61 -11.11 -16.39
N GLY A 128 0.14 -10.04 -16.07
CA GLY A 128 0.82 -9.84 -14.80
C GLY A 128 2.16 -10.55 -14.70
N ALA A 129 2.59 -11.29 -15.73
CA ALA A 129 3.92 -11.90 -15.73
C ALA A 129 4.98 -10.80 -15.77
N VAL A 130 5.94 -10.89 -14.85
CA VAL A 130 7.08 -9.96 -14.74
C VAL A 130 8.35 -10.69 -15.11
N THR A 131 9.20 -10.05 -15.92
CA THR A 131 10.55 -10.54 -16.23
C THR A 131 11.57 -9.44 -15.93
N VAL A 132 12.70 -9.81 -15.32
CA VAL A 132 13.84 -8.91 -15.09
C VAL A 132 14.80 -9.00 -16.27
N GLN A 133 15.11 -7.86 -16.88
CA GLN A 133 16.05 -7.76 -17.99
C GLN A 133 17.22 -6.89 -17.54
N ALA A 134 18.43 -7.44 -17.65
CA ALA A 134 19.65 -6.73 -17.32
C ALA A 134 20.29 -6.14 -18.58
N GLU A 135 20.87 -4.96 -18.47
CA GLU A 135 21.54 -4.29 -19.59
C GLU A 135 22.75 -5.09 -20.11
N THR A 136 23.53 -5.68 -19.20
CA THR A 136 24.80 -6.34 -19.52
C THR A 136 24.77 -7.84 -19.25
N SER A 137 24.46 -8.25 -18.02
CA SER A 137 24.46 -9.65 -17.61
C SER A 137 23.34 -9.94 -16.62
N PHE A 138 22.62 -11.04 -16.85
CA PHE A 138 21.59 -11.51 -15.91
C PHE A 138 22.16 -11.84 -14.52
N ALA A 139 23.47 -12.10 -14.41
CA ALA A 139 24.14 -12.29 -13.11
C ALA A 139 23.97 -11.09 -12.17
N ASN A 140 23.82 -9.88 -12.72
CA ASN A 140 23.55 -8.69 -11.90
C ASN A 140 22.17 -8.77 -11.25
N ALA A 141 21.16 -9.25 -11.98
CA ALA A 141 19.81 -9.46 -11.47
C ALA A 141 19.75 -10.64 -10.48
N GLN A 142 20.53 -11.70 -10.71
CA GLN A 142 20.68 -12.83 -9.79
C GLN A 142 21.22 -12.37 -8.43
N CYS A 143 22.26 -11.53 -8.43
CA CYS A 143 22.82 -10.96 -7.22
C CYS A 143 21.83 -10.05 -6.48
N PHE A 144 21.17 -9.13 -7.19
CA PHE A 144 20.30 -8.13 -6.60
C PHE A 144 19.44 -7.43 -7.67
N THR A 145 18.15 -7.28 -7.40
CA THR A 145 17.24 -6.41 -8.15
C THR A 145 16.44 -5.58 -7.15
N SER A 146 16.62 -4.26 -7.18
CA SER A 146 15.80 -3.34 -6.39
C SER A 146 14.45 -3.14 -7.06
N LEU A 147 13.38 -3.25 -6.28
CA LEU A 147 12.03 -2.85 -6.69
C LEU A 147 11.69 -1.45 -6.16
N ASP A 148 12.52 -0.86 -5.31
CA ASP A 148 12.24 0.43 -4.68
C ASP A 148 12.14 1.55 -5.71
N GLY A 149 10.97 2.21 -5.74
CA GLY A 149 10.69 3.32 -6.64
C GLY A 149 10.26 2.90 -8.05
N ALA A 150 10.27 1.60 -8.36
CA ALA A 150 9.73 1.10 -9.62
C ALA A 150 8.20 1.27 -9.62
N ALA A 151 7.67 2.04 -10.58
CA ALA A 151 6.24 2.33 -10.66
C ALA A 151 5.71 2.25 -12.09
N PHE A 152 4.42 1.99 -12.26
CA PHE A 152 3.76 2.02 -13.57
C PHE A 152 2.25 2.24 -13.42
N ALA A 153 1.60 2.68 -14.50
CA ALA A 153 0.17 2.90 -14.54
C ALA A 153 -0.59 1.62 -14.92
N THR A 154 -1.70 1.32 -14.24
CA THR A 154 -2.57 0.18 -14.56
C THR A 154 -3.64 0.50 -15.61
N SER A 155 -4.01 1.78 -15.80
CA SER A 155 -5.13 2.16 -16.68
C SER A 155 -4.79 3.13 -17.81
N ALA A 156 -5.54 3.02 -18.91
CA ALA A 156 -5.50 3.94 -20.04
C ALA A 156 -6.16 5.31 -19.77
N SER A 157 -7.21 5.37 -18.94
CA SER A 157 -8.02 6.56 -18.66
C SER A 157 -7.35 7.54 -17.70
N GLY A 158 -7.70 8.84 -17.78
CA GLY A 158 -7.20 9.91 -16.89
C GLY A 158 -5.97 10.65 -17.44
N PHE A 159 -5.12 9.95 -18.20
CA PHE A 159 -3.91 10.53 -18.75
C PHE A 159 -4.18 11.44 -19.96
N THR A 160 -3.50 12.58 -19.99
CA THR A 160 -3.48 13.50 -21.14
C THR A 160 -2.49 12.98 -22.19
N PRO A 161 -2.92 12.71 -23.44
CA PRO A 161 -2.01 12.26 -24.49
C PRO A 161 -0.91 13.29 -24.79
N LEU A 162 0.32 12.81 -25.03
CA LEU A 162 1.43 13.65 -25.46
C LEU A 162 1.45 13.77 -26.98
N THR A 163 1.53 14.99 -27.49
CA THR A 163 1.69 15.25 -28.92
C THR A 163 3.13 15.06 -29.32
N LEU A 164 3.41 13.98 -30.04
CA LEU A 164 4.74 13.70 -30.56
C LEU A 164 5.06 14.57 -31.78
N ILE A 165 6.31 15.00 -31.89
CA ILE A 165 6.85 15.86 -32.95
C ILE A 165 8.12 15.26 -33.53
N ASN A 166 8.70 15.90 -34.56
CA ASN A 166 10.01 15.57 -35.12
C ASN A 166 10.18 14.09 -35.54
N GLY A 167 9.10 13.44 -35.99
CA GLY A 167 9.13 12.06 -36.46
C GLY A 167 9.10 11.01 -35.36
N TRP A 168 8.78 11.37 -34.12
CA TRP A 168 8.51 10.41 -33.05
C TRP A 168 7.11 9.81 -33.17
N SER A 169 6.99 8.52 -32.84
CA SER A 169 5.74 7.75 -32.85
C SER A 169 5.51 7.02 -31.53
N ASN A 170 4.25 6.63 -31.29
CA ASN A 170 3.78 6.02 -30.04
C ASN A 170 3.77 4.49 -30.10
N ALA A 171 3.72 3.88 -28.91
CA ALA A 171 3.33 2.49 -28.66
C ALA A 171 4.17 1.41 -29.39
N PRO A 172 5.52 1.51 -29.42
CA PRO A 172 6.34 0.38 -29.84
C PRO A 172 6.18 -0.79 -28.85
N PHE A 173 6.41 -2.02 -29.31
CA PHE A 173 6.41 -3.25 -28.48
C PHE A 173 5.15 -3.46 -27.63
N ALA A 174 3.96 -3.19 -28.18
CA ALA A 174 2.66 -3.40 -27.52
C ALA A 174 2.46 -2.60 -26.20
N THR A 175 3.20 -1.50 -26.04
CA THR A 175 3.04 -0.55 -24.92
C THR A 175 1.85 0.39 -25.14
N SER A 176 1.52 1.18 -24.11
CA SER A 176 0.54 2.26 -24.23
C SER A 176 1.07 3.43 -25.07
N ASN A 177 0.16 4.25 -25.60
CA ASN A 177 0.53 5.56 -26.15
C ASN A 177 1.11 6.47 -25.06
N ALA A 178 2.09 7.29 -25.43
CA ALA A 178 2.71 8.26 -24.53
C ALA A 178 1.68 9.25 -24.01
N ALA A 179 1.59 9.34 -22.69
CA ALA A 179 0.65 10.22 -22.01
C ALA A 179 1.18 10.62 -20.63
N ILE A 180 0.61 11.67 -20.05
CA ILE A 180 0.99 12.21 -18.74
C ILE A 180 -0.23 12.54 -17.89
N GLU A 181 -0.16 12.32 -16.59
CA GLU A 181 -1.21 12.69 -15.63
C GLU A 181 -0.62 13.29 -14.36
N ASN A 182 -1.34 14.25 -13.76
CA ASN A 182 -1.04 14.75 -12.42
C ASN A 182 -1.86 13.99 -11.38
N ILE A 183 -1.20 13.10 -10.64
CA ILE A 183 -1.82 12.30 -9.59
C ILE A 183 -1.27 12.78 -8.25
N ALA A 184 -2.14 13.43 -7.47
CA ALA A 184 -1.81 13.96 -6.14
C ALA A 184 -0.59 14.91 -6.10
N GLY A 185 -0.30 15.63 -7.18
CA GLY A 185 0.83 16.56 -7.26
C GLY A 185 2.12 15.95 -7.81
N VAL A 186 2.09 14.70 -8.27
CA VAL A 186 3.20 14.04 -8.99
C VAL A 186 2.76 13.84 -10.43
N LEU A 187 3.63 14.20 -11.38
CA LEU A 187 3.42 13.93 -12.79
C LEU A 187 3.95 12.55 -13.11
N HIS A 188 3.06 11.66 -13.56
CA HIS A 188 3.40 10.32 -13.99
C HIS A 188 3.31 10.25 -15.51
N PHE A 189 4.34 9.72 -16.14
CA PHE A 189 4.29 9.31 -17.53
C PHE A 189 3.86 7.84 -17.65
N LYS A 190 3.44 7.48 -18.85
CA LYS A 190 3.23 6.08 -19.24
C LYS A 190 3.42 5.89 -20.74
N GLY A 191 3.52 4.63 -21.14
CA GLY A 191 3.65 4.22 -22.53
C GLY A 191 5.08 4.34 -23.03
N ALA A 192 5.29 4.14 -24.32
CA ALA A 192 6.62 4.28 -24.92
C ALA A 192 6.56 4.99 -26.28
N ILE A 193 7.74 5.45 -26.69
CA ILE A 193 7.95 6.19 -27.94
C ILE A 193 9.16 5.64 -28.70
N ALA A 194 9.20 5.88 -30.01
CA ALA A 194 10.32 5.55 -30.88
C ALA A 194 10.42 6.57 -32.02
N THR A 195 11.54 6.62 -32.75
CA THR A 195 11.67 7.48 -33.93
C THR A 195 12.64 6.90 -34.95
N ALA A 196 12.35 7.12 -36.24
CA ALA A 196 13.31 6.91 -37.33
C ALA A 196 14.13 8.18 -37.64
N GLY A 197 13.80 9.31 -37.00
CA GLY A 197 14.45 10.61 -37.22
C GLY A 197 15.70 10.81 -36.35
N ALA A 198 16.47 11.85 -36.64
CA ALA A 198 17.69 12.20 -35.89
C ALA A 198 17.45 13.19 -34.73
N SER A 199 16.22 13.66 -34.54
CA SER A 199 15.90 14.63 -33.49
C SER A 199 15.70 13.96 -32.14
N ALA A 200 16.42 14.42 -31.12
CA ALA A 200 16.27 13.96 -29.75
C ALA A 200 15.03 14.53 -29.01
N GLN A 201 14.24 15.40 -29.64
CA GLN A 201 13.10 16.06 -29.01
C GLN A 201 11.77 15.41 -29.41
N PRO A 202 11.18 14.54 -28.56
CA PRO A 202 9.94 13.85 -28.89
C PRO A 202 8.68 14.69 -28.73
N PHE A 203 8.63 15.60 -27.75
CA PHE A 203 7.43 16.39 -27.45
C PHE A 203 7.76 17.64 -26.62
N THR A 204 6.76 18.49 -26.45
CA THR A 204 6.77 19.59 -25.48
C THR A 204 5.62 19.40 -24.51
N LEU A 205 5.88 19.48 -23.21
CA LEU A 205 4.85 19.33 -22.18
C LEU A 205 3.79 20.45 -22.29
N PRO A 206 2.50 20.10 -22.17
CA PRO A 206 1.43 21.07 -21.97
C PRO A 206 1.74 22.00 -20.80
N VAL A 207 1.29 23.26 -20.86
CA VAL A 207 1.64 24.31 -19.88
C VAL A 207 1.38 23.88 -18.43
N GLY A 208 0.27 23.17 -18.17
CA GLY A 208 -0.09 22.68 -16.83
C GLY A 208 0.81 21.57 -16.26
N PHE A 209 1.74 21.03 -17.06
CA PHE A 209 2.64 19.94 -16.68
C PHE A 209 4.12 20.35 -16.65
N ARG A 210 4.44 21.62 -16.89
CA ARG A 210 5.83 22.09 -16.98
C ARG A 210 6.47 22.22 -15.58
N PRO A 211 7.73 21.82 -15.40
CA PRO A 211 8.42 21.98 -14.12
C PRO A 211 8.88 23.44 -13.89
N PHE A 212 9.09 23.83 -12.63
CA PHE A 212 9.66 25.15 -12.28
C PHE A 212 11.18 25.26 -12.48
N SER A 213 11.89 24.13 -12.51
CA SER A 213 13.32 24.04 -12.79
C SER A 213 13.56 22.99 -13.86
N ASN A 214 14.76 22.97 -14.45
CA ASN A 214 15.10 21.87 -15.33
C ASN A 214 15.15 20.54 -14.55
N MET A 215 14.68 19.46 -15.17
CA MET A 215 14.59 18.13 -14.54
C MET A 215 15.32 17.09 -15.39
N TYR A 216 15.91 16.10 -14.72
CA TYR A 216 16.55 14.94 -15.36
C TYR A 216 15.95 13.65 -14.80
N VAL A 217 15.03 13.05 -15.55
CA VAL A 217 14.25 11.88 -15.11
C VAL A 217 14.74 10.64 -15.85
N PRO A 218 15.14 9.55 -15.16
CA PRO A 218 15.62 8.34 -15.82
C PRO A 218 14.51 7.66 -16.65
N VAL A 219 14.91 7.07 -17.77
CA VAL A 219 14.06 6.23 -18.63
C VAL A 219 14.85 5.04 -19.14
N ASP A 220 14.13 4.02 -19.61
CA ASP A 220 14.73 2.85 -20.23
C ASP A 220 14.68 2.94 -21.76
N LEU A 221 15.75 2.53 -22.43
CA LEU A 221 15.87 2.52 -23.88
C LEU A 221 15.91 1.09 -24.44
N CYS A 222 16.11 0.97 -25.74
CA CYS A 222 16.24 -0.33 -26.42
C CYS A 222 17.33 -1.21 -25.74
N ASN A 223 17.08 -2.52 -25.65
CA ASN A 223 17.95 -3.49 -24.98
C ASN A 223 18.20 -3.25 -23.48
N ALA A 224 17.30 -2.54 -22.80
CA ALA A 224 17.49 -2.11 -21.41
C ALA A 224 18.72 -1.20 -21.22
N ASN A 225 19.14 -0.50 -22.28
CA ASN A 225 20.16 0.53 -22.16
C ASN A 225 19.59 1.75 -21.43
N LYS A 226 20.43 2.44 -20.66
CA LYS A 226 19.99 3.60 -19.90
C LYS A 226 19.75 4.83 -20.78
N GLY A 227 18.71 5.60 -20.44
CA GLY A 227 18.50 6.96 -20.91
C GLY A 227 17.92 7.86 -19.84
N ARG A 228 17.68 9.12 -20.22
CA ARG A 228 16.96 10.10 -19.39
C ARG A 228 16.17 11.07 -20.25
N LEU A 229 15.11 11.62 -19.66
CA LEU A 229 14.42 12.81 -20.13
C LEU A 229 15.10 14.04 -19.52
N TYR A 230 15.59 14.94 -20.36
CA TYR A 230 15.91 16.30 -19.96
C TYR A 230 14.71 17.19 -20.27
N ILE A 231 14.10 17.76 -19.22
CA ILE A 231 12.88 18.55 -19.30
C ILE A 231 13.20 19.98 -18.86
N THR A 232 13.01 20.94 -19.75
CA THR A 232 13.22 22.36 -19.44
C THR A 232 12.00 22.99 -18.79
N THR A 233 12.16 24.18 -18.18
CA THR A 233 11.03 24.98 -17.65
C THR A 233 10.03 25.43 -18.73
N ALA A 234 10.47 25.49 -19.99
CA ALA A 234 9.59 25.73 -21.14
C ALA A 234 8.77 24.49 -21.53
N GLY A 235 8.99 23.34 -20.87
CA GLY A 235 8.35 22.07 -21.18
C GLY A 235 8.98 21.31 -22.35
N VAL A 236 10.05 21.82 -22.97
CA VAL A 236 10.76 21.08 -24.02
C VAL A 236 11.39 19.85 -23.40
N VAL A 237 11.10 18.68 -23.97
CA VAL A 237 11.65 17.38 -23.54
C VAL A 237 12.61 16.87 -24.59
N THR A 238 13.82 16.48 -24.17
CA THR A 238 14.79 15.77 -25.02
C THR A 238 15.19 14.46 -24.39
N VAL A 239 15.27 13.39 -25.18
CA VAL A 239 15.80 12.10 -24.75
C VAL A 239 17.32 12.11 -24.89
N GLN A 240 18.02 11.74 -23.82
CA GLN A 240 19.47 11.59 -23.82
C GLN A 240 19.80 10.13 -23.53
N ALA A 241 20.57 9.50 -24.41
CA ALA A 241 21.04 8.14 -24.25
C ALA A 241 22.44 8.15 -23.61
N GLU A 242 22.73 7.19 -22.74
CA GLU A 242 24.06 7.02 -22.14
C GLU A 242 25.11 6.67 -23.22
N LYS A 243 24.77 5.75 -24.13
CA LYS A 243 25.69 5.19 -25.12
C LYS A 243 25.46 5.78 -26.51
N SER A 244 24.32 5.48 -27.13
CA SER A 244 24.00 5.89 -28.49
C SER A 244 22.55 6.33 -28.62
N PHE A 245 22.31 7.40 -29.36
CA PHE A 245 20.96 7.86 -29.66
C PHE A 245 20.13 6.81 -30.44
N SER A 246 20.78 5.87 -31.13
CA SER A 246 20.11 4.74 -31.79
C SER A 246 19.25 3.90 -30.85
N ASP A 247 19.61 3.85 -29.56
CA ASP A 247 18.84 3.13 -28.56
C ASP A 247 17.49 3.82 -28.31
N ALA A 248 17.49 5.14 -28.24
CA ALA A 248 16.28 5.95 -28.11
C ALA A 248 15.43 5.95 -29.40
N GLN A 249 16.08 5.88 -30.57
CA GLN A 249 15.39 5.71 -31.87
C GLN A 249 14.61 4.40 -31.93
N CYS A 250 15.20 3.30 -31.45
CA CYS A 250 14.53 2.01 -31.35
C CYS A 250 13.38 2.02 -30.33
N PHE A 251 13.65 2.50 -29.11
CA PHE A 251 12.70 2.44 -28.00
C PHE A 251 13.05 3.43 -26.90
N THR A 252 12.06 4.13 -26.35
CA THR A 252 12.15 4.87 -25.09
C THR A 252 10.89 4.58 -24.28
N SER A 253 11.03 3.87 -23.17
CA SER A 253 9.94 3.68 -22.21
C SER A 253 9.74 4.95 -21.40
N LEU A 254 8.50 5.39 -21.27
CA LEU A 254 8.11 6.42 -20.31
C LEU A 254 7.45 5.81 -19.06
N ASP A 255 7.26 4.49 -19.02
CA ASP A 255 6.74 3.81 -17.84
C ASP A 255 7.74 3.92 -16.68
N GLY A 256 7.24 4.30 -15.50
CA GLY A 256 8.07 4.57 -14.32
C GLY A 256 8.69 5.96 -14.26
N ALA A 257 8.73 6.70 -15.38
CA ALA A 257 9.16 8.09 -15.34
C ALA A 257 8.13 8.95 -14.60
N SER A 258 8.57 9.67 -13.57
CA SER A 258 7.72 10.60 -12.84
C SER A 258 8.53 11.74 -12.23
N PHE A 259 7.88 12.87 -11.96
CA PHE A 259 8.51 13.98 -11.26
C PHE A 259 7.50 14.88 -10.54
N VAL A 260 7.97 15.62 -9.55
CA VAL A 260 7.15 16.62 -8.83
C VAL A 260 7.32 17.98 -9.52
N PRO A 261 6.25 18.58 -10.09
CA PRO A 261 6.37 19.80 -10.86
C PRO A 261 6.53 21.05 -9.98
N SER A 262 6.09 21.06 -8.70
CA SER A 262 6.00 22.27 -7.84
C SER A 262 6.96 22.35 -6.63
N GLY A 263 7.22 23.59 -6.18
CA GLY A 263 8.02 23.91 -4.99
C GLY A 263 7.27 23.83 -3.65
N THR A 264 5.95 23.92 -3.66
CA THR A 264 5.11 24.03 -2.46
C THR A 264 5.00 22.69 -1.73
N GLY A 265 5.10 22.69 -0.40
CA GLY A 265 5.00 21.46 0.41
C GLY A 265 6.28 20.61 0.42
N THR A 266 7.44 21.19 0.13
CA THR A 266 8.73 20.47 0.08
C THR A 266 9.73 21.01 1.11
N THR A 267 10.51 20.11 1.71
CA THR A 267 11.56 20.44 2.70
C THR A 267 12.91 20.48 1.98
N ALA A 268 13.72 21.52 2.21
CA ALA A 268 15.08 21.59 1.67
C ALA A 268 15.99 20.57 2.35
N LEU A 269 16.86 19.93 1.57
CA LEU A 269 17.86 18.99 2.10
C LEU A 269 19.15 19.75 2.42
N THR A 270 19.69 19.51 3.61
CA THR A 270 21.00 20.04 4.01
C THR A 270 22.09 19.11 3.52
N LEU A 271 22.80 19.53 2.48
CA LEU A 271 23.92 18.79 1.92
C LEU A 271 25.15 18.87 2.84
N THR A 272 25.93 17.80 2.87
CA THR A 272 27.18 17.69 3.66
C THR A 272 28.35 17.32 2.73
N ASN A 273 29.57 17.19 3.27
CA ASN A 273 30.73 16.63 2.57
C ASN A 273 31.00 17.21 1.17
N GLY A 274 30.95 18.54 1.05
CA GLY A 274 31.26 19.27 -0.19
C GLY A 274 30.18 19.21 -1.27
N TRP A 275 29.07 18.50 -1.05
CA TRP A 275 27.96 18.47 -2.00
C TRP A 275 27.29 19.85 -2.10
N VAL A 276 27.09 20.30 -3.33
CA VAL A 276 26.38 21.54 -3.66
C VAL A 276 25.15 21.24 -4.51
N GLY A 277 24.08 22.03 -4.35
CA GLY A 277 22.83 21.85 -5.06
C GLY A 277 22.73 22.64 -6.36
N ALA A 278 21.70 22.33 -7.16
CA ALA A 278 21.30 23.05 -8.37
C ALA A 278 22.36 23.16 -9.50
N PRO A 279 23.17 22.12 -9.80
CA PRO A 279 24.02 22.15 -11.00
C PRO A 279 23.17 22.20 -12.28
N PHE A 280 23.71 22.76 -13.37
CA PHE A 280 23.09 22.80 -14.70
C PHE A 280 21.66 23.40 -14.78
N GLY A 281 21.33 24.33 -13.88
CA GLY A 281 20.01 24.99 -13.86
C GLY A 281 18.87 24.11 -13.32
N THR A 282 19.21 23.04 -12.61
CA THR A 282 18.26 22.21 -11.86
C THR A 282 17.80 22.90 -10.57
N GLY A 283 16.79 22.33 -9.91
CA GLY A 283 16.37 22.79 -8.59
C GLY A 283 17.36 22.42 -7.48
N ILE A 284 17.33 23.15 -6.37
CA ILE A 284 18.07 22.75 -5.15
C ILE A 284 17.47 21.44 -4.57
N PRO A 285 18.31 20.54 -4.01
CA PRO A 285 17.86 19.30 -3.41
C PRO A 285 16.78 19.49 -2.34
N ARG A 286 15.65 18.81 -2.54
CA ARG A 286 14.47 18.88 -1.68
C ARG A 286 13.82 17.51 -1.58
N VAL A 287 13.00 17.35 -0.54
CA VAL A 287 12.20 16.16 -0.29
C VAL A 287 10.73 16.52 -0.07
N ALA A 288 9.84 15.68 -0.58
CA ALA A 288 8.40 15.72 -0.36
C ALA A 288 7.89 14.33 -0.02
N LYS A 289 6.77 14.24 0.70
CA LYS A 289 6.04 12.99 0.93
C LYS A 289 4.63 13.17 0.39
N VAL A 290 4.28 12.38 -0.61
CA VAL A 290 2.98 12.42 -1.28
C VAL A 290 2.37 11.03 -1.16
N SER A 291 1.21 10.93 -0.52
CA SER A 291 0.50 9.65 -0.34
C SER A 291 1.36 8.51 0.23
N GLY A 292 2.29 8.81 1.14
CA GLY A 292 3.19 7.82 1.77
C GLY A 292 4.46 7.50 0.99
N ILE A 293 4.58 7.97 -0.25
CA ILE A 293 5.80 7.87 -1.07
C ILE A 293 6.63 9.13 -0.89
N VAL A 294 7.92 8.95 -0.65
CA VAL A 294 8.91 10.02 -0.62
C VAL A 294 9.41 10.26 -2.03
N HIS A 295 9.41 11.53 -2.42
CA HIS A 295 9.97 12.01 -3.66
C HIS A 295 11.14 12.91 -3.32
N LEU A 296 12.32 12.56 -3.82
CA LEU A 296 13.44 13.50 -3.88
C LEU A 296 13.31 14.33 -5.16
N LYS A 297 13.92 15.51 -5.16
CA LYS A 297 13.92 16.39 -6.34
C LYS A 297 15.12 17.33 -6.33
N GLY A 298 15.39 17.91 -7.49
CA GLY A 298 16.57 18.74 -7.75
C GLY A 298 17.78 17.87 -8.07
N ALA A 299 18.96 18.48 -8.09
CA ALA A 299 20.20 17.75 -8.30
C ALA A 299 21.32 18.28 -7.43
N MET A 300 22.36 17.47 -7.29
CA MET A 300 23.57 17.77 -6.52
C MET A 300 24.84 17.42 -7.31
N GLY A 301 25.95 18.04 -6.91
CA GLY A 301 27.28 17.78 -7.48
C GLY A 301 28.40 18.23 -6.52
N SER A 302 29.65 18.14 -6.99
CA SER A 302 30.89 18.52 -6.29
C SER A 302 31.21 17.79 -4.98
N GLY A 303 30.50 16.71 -4.64
CA GLY A 303 30.74 15.96 -3.41
C GLY A 303 32.18 15.44 -3.26
N THR A 304 32.71 15.46 -2.04
CA THR A 304 34.05 14.90 -1.73
C THR A 304 33.97 13.50 -1.12
N SER A 305 32.77 13.01 -0.82
CA SER A 305 32.52 11.66 -0.31
C SER A 305 31.15 11.15 -0.75
N ALA A 306 30.93 9.83 -0.73
CA ALA A 306 29.65 9.23 -1.07
C ALA A 306 28.49 9.71 -0.19
N ALA A 307 28.72 10.00 1.10
CA ALA A 307 27.70 10.50 2.01
C ALA A 307 27.30 11.94 1.60
N ALA A 308 26.02 12.15 1.32
CA ALA A 308 25.52 13.37 0.71
C ALA A 308 24.67 14.24 1.64
N PHE A 309 23.75 13.65 2.40
CA PHE A 309 22.87 14.34 3.35
C PHE A 309 22.18 13.33 4.26
N THR A 310 21.47 13.83 5.28
CA THR A 310 20.59 13.02 6.13
C THR A 310 19.15 13.50 5.95
N LEU A 311 18.24 12.56 5.69
CA LEU A 311 16.81 12.84 5.59
C LEU A 311 16.22 13.29 6.94
N PRO A 312 15.29 14.26 6.93
CA PRO A 312 14.52 14.59 8.12
C PRO A 312 13.71 13.38 8.58
N VAL A 313 13.50 13.22 9.89
CA VAL A 313 12.89 12.04 10.52
C VAL A 313 11.57 11.61 9.86
N GLY A 314 10.74 12.55 9.43
CA GLY A 314 9.46 12.27 8.76
C GLY A 314 9.57 11.63 7.36
N PHE A 315 10.76 11.55 6.76
CA PHE A 315 11.00 11.03 5.41
C PHE A 315 11.88 9.78 5.39
N ARG A 316 12.34 9.29 6.54
CA ARG A 316 13.25 8.15 6.60
C ARG A 316 12.52 6.84 6.27
N PRO A 317 13.14 5.92 5.51
CA PRO A 317 12.57 4.60 5.27
C PRO A 317 12.73 3.72 6.52
N ALA A 318 11.92 2.67 6.62
CA ALA A 318 12.01 1.68 7.70
C ALA A 318 13.15 0.66 7.50
N THR A 319 13.56 0.43 6.25
CA THR A 319 14.66 -0.45 5.88
C THR A 319 15.59 0.27 4.89
N THR A 320 16.71 -0.33 4.51
CA THR A 320 17.60 0.29 3.53
C THR A 320 16.93 0.29 2.16
N VAL A 321 16.91 1.45 1.51
CA VAL A 321 16.37 1.65 0.16
C VAL A 321 17.51 1.83 -0.84
N TYR A 322 17.35 1.21 -2.01
CA TYR A 322 18.26 1.35 -3.15
C TYR A 322 17.48 1.91 -4.34
N ALA A 323 17.53 3.23 -4.54
CA ALA A 323 16.76 3.88 -5.60
C ALA A 323 17.67 4.38 -6.72
N ALA A 324 17.33 4.01 -7.96
CA ALA A 324 18.07 4.42 -9.15
C ALA A 324 18.15 5.96 -9.25
N ALA A 325 19.32 6.47 -9.60
CA ALA A 325 19.58 7.89 -9.77
C ALA A 325 20.31 8.14 -11.09
N ASP A 326 20.02 9.27 -11.72
CA ASP A 326 20.73 9.69 -12.93
C ASP A 326 22.03 10.44 -12.60
N MET A 327 23.09 10.20 -13.37
CA MET A 327 24.39 10.81 -13.14
C MET A 327 24.92 11.51 -14.41
N CYS A 328 26.12 12.09 -14.30
CA CYS A 328 26.77 12.79 -15.40
C CYS A 328 26.80 11.92 -16.67
N ASN A 329 26.57 12.53 -17.84
CA ASN A 329 26.48 11.84 -19.13
C ASN A 329 25.41 10.72 -19.19
N ALA A 330 24.36 10.82 -18.38
CA ALA A 330 23.30 9.82 -18.27
C ALA A 330 23.79 8.43 -17.79
N THR A 331 24.96 8.34 -17.15
CA THR A 331 25.45 7.06 -16.60
C THR A 331 24.61 6.57 -15.44
N ASN A 332 24.63 5.26 -15.16
CA ASN A 332 23.89 4.73 -14.03
C ASN A 332 24.52 4.95 -12.65
N GLY A 333 23.64 4.92 -11.66
CA GLY A 333 23.97 4.94 -10.26
C GLY A 333 22.72 4.92 -9.41
N ARG A 334 22.89 5.05 -8.10
CA ARG A 334 21.82 5.01 -7.12
C ARG A 334 22.10 5.87 -5.92
N VAL A 335 21.04 6.20 -5.21
CA VAL A 335 21.12 6.61 -3.81
C VAL A 335 20.80 5.43 -2.91
N ILE A 336 21.60 5.27 -1.86
CA ILE A 336 21.39 4.31 -0.79
C ILE A 336 20.90 5.09 0.41
N ILE A 337 19.71 4.75 0.90
CA ILE A 337 19.02 5.49 1.95
C ILE A 337 18.83 4.55 3.14
N GLN A 338 19.52 4.83 4.24
CA GLN A 338 19.45 3.99 5.43
C GLN A 338 18.27 4.39 6.33
N PRO A 339 17.82 3.51 7.24
CA PRO A 339 16.78 3.85 8.23
C PRO A 339 17.15 5.01 9.16
N SER A 340 18.44 5.24 9.38
CA SER A 340 18.95 6.43 10.10
C SER A 340 18.63 7.74 9.37
N GLY A 341 18.24 7.67 8.09
CA GLY A 341 18.07 8.77 7.18
C GLY A 341 19.36 9.13 6.43
N ASP A 342 20.48 8.48 6.70
CA ASP A 342 21.73 8.77 6.00
C ASP A 342 21.61 8.34 4.54
N VAL A 343 21.95 9.28 3.65
CA VAL A 343 21.90 9.10 2.20
C VAL A 343 23.31 9.15 1.65
N SER A 344 23.70 8.08 0.96
CA SER A 344 24.93 8.00 0.20
C SER A 344 24.68 7.74 -1.27
N VAL A 345 25.62 8.14 -2.12
CA VAL A 345 25.55 7.99 -3.57
C VAL A 345 26.52 6.91 -4.01
N GLN A 346 26.07 6.00 -4.86
CA GLN A 346 26.91 5.00 -5.51
C GLN A 346 26.76 5.11 -7.02
N ALA A 347 27.86 5.40 -7.71
CA ALA A 347 27.93 5.34 -9.16
C ALA A 347 28.17 3.90 -9.63
N GLU A 348 27.65 3.55 -10.81
CA GLU A 348 27.89 2.24 -11.43
C GLU A 348 29.38 1.99 -11.74
N SER A 349 30.05 3.02 -12.28
CA SER A 349 31.44 2.91 -12.78
C SER A 349 32.44 3.69 -11.93
N SER A 350 32.30 5.02 -11.87
CA SER A 350 33.23 5.90 -11.15
C SER A 350 32.48 6.95 -10.33
N PHE A 351 32.93 7.18 -9.10
CA PHE A 351 32.38 8.23 -8.24
C PHE A 351 32.46 9.62 -8.88
N SER A 352 33.40 9.87 -9.80
CA SER A 352 33.48 11.12 -10.56
C SER A 352 32.21 11.47 -11.33
N ASN A 353 31.42 10.47 -11.75
CA ASN A 353 30.15 10.71 -12.43
C ASN A 353 29.14 11.32 -11.45
N ALA A 354 29.07 10.80 -10.23
CA ALA A 354 28.24 11.35 -9.16
C ALA A 354 28.70 12.76 -8.75
N GLN A 355 30.02 12.98 -8.67
CA GLN A 355 30.61 14.29 -8.36
C GLN A 355 30.28 15.32 -9.43
N CYS A 356 30.31 14.96 -10.71
CA CYS A 356 29.89 15.85 -11.78
C CYS A 356 28.40 16.19 -11.66
N PHE A 357 27.54 15.18 -11.49
CA PHE A 357 26.10 15.34 -11.43
C PHE A 357 25.43 14.13 -10.81
N THR A 358 24.49 14.35 -9.88
CA THR A 358 23.53 13.35 -9.42
C THR A 358 22.14 13.97 -9.40
N SER A 359 21.24 13.50 -10.28
CA SER A 359 19.83 13.86 -10.27
C SER A 359 19.12 13.15 -9.13
N LEU A 360 18.32 13.90 -8.38
CA LEU A 360 17.33 13.35 -7.45
C LEU A 360 15.93 13.33 -8.06
N ASP A 361 15.75 13.87 -9.28
CA ASP A 361 14.47 13.88 -9.97
C ASP A 361 14.12 12.46 -10.43
N GLY A 362 12.91 12.01 -10.10
CA GLY A 362 12.46 10.64 -10.34
C GLY A 362 12.90 9.63 -9.27
N VAL A 363 13.75 10.04 -8.31
CA VAL A 363 14.09 9.19 -7.17
C VAL A 363 12.92 9.17 -6.20
N THR A 364 12.29 8.01 -6.07
CA THR A 364 11.16 7.80 -5.17
C THR A 364 11.32 6.53 -4.37
N PHE A 365 10.76 6.51 -3.17
CA PHE A 365 10.70 5.32 -2.33
C PHE A 365 9.60 5.46 -1.30
N ALA A 366 9.08 4.35 -0.81
CA ALA A 366 8.07 4.39 0.24
C ALA A 366 8.74 4.47 1.62
N THR A 367 8.18 5.24 2.57
CA THR A 367 8.68 5.20 3.96
C THR A 367 8.30 3.94 4.73
N SER A 368 7.47 3.11 4.11
CA SER A 368 6.93 1.84 4.57
C SER A 368 7.10 0.86 3.40
N GLY A 369 7.57 -0.38 3.50
CA GLY A 369 7.07 -1.41 4.40
C GLY A 369 7.11 -0.98 5.85
N ALA A 370 5.94 -0.67 6.37
CA ALA A 370 5.87 -0.11 7.69
C ALA A 370 6.25 -1.26 8.63
N SER A 371 7.45 -1.22 9.22
CA SER A 371 7.72 -2.00 10.43
C SER A 371 7.12 -1.21 11.58
N PHE A 372 6.51 -1.92 12.53
CA PHE A 372 6.04 -1.26 13.73
C PHE A 372 7.26 -0.78 14.52
N THR A 373 7.25 0.50 14.93
CA THR A 373 8.27 1.05 15.82
C THR A 373 8.05 0.47 17.22
N PRO A 374 9.03 -0.25 17.80
CA PRO A 374 8.90 -0.79 19.15
C PRO A 374 8.63 0.33 20.17
N LEU A 375 7.68 0.10 21.07
CA LEU A 375 7.40 1.02 22.17
C LEU A 375 8.38 0.75 23.32
N THR A 376 9.07 1.79 23.78
CA THR A 376 9.89 1.71 24.98
C THR A 376 8.98 1.73 26.20
N LEU A 377 8.88 0.58 26.87
CA LEU A 377 8.09 0.46 28.09
C LEU A 377 8.84 1.09 29.28
N LEU A 378 8.07 1.70 30.17
CA LEU A 378 8.49 2.46 31.33
C LEU A 378 7.86 1.87 32.60
N ASN A 379 8.29 2.34 33.76
CA ASN A 379 7.59 2.15 35.04
C ASN A 379 7.26 0.68 35.39
N GLY A 380 8.11 -0.26 34.99
CA GLY A 380 7.94 -1.68 35.28
C GLY A 380 6.95 -2.42 34.37
N TRP A 381 6.53 -1.81 33.26
CA TRP A 381 5.76 -2.50 32.23
C TRP A 381 6.65 -3.39 31.35
N THR A 382 6.14 -4.55 30.97
CA THR A 382 6.82 -5.57 30.16
C THR A 382 5.96 -5.96 28.95
N ASN A 383 6.63 -6.53 27.94
CA ASN A 383 6.04 -6.89 26.65
C ASN A 383 5.51 -8.33 26.59
N ALA A 384 4.68 -8.59 25.58
CA ALA A 384 4.34 -9.91 25.06
C ALA A 384 3.77 -10.93 26.07
N PRO A 385 2.87 -10.54 27.00
CA PRO A 385 2.15 -11.52 27.81
C PRO A 385 1.25 -12.40 26.91
N PHE A 386 0.97 -13.63 27.33
CA PHE A 386 0.05 -14.56 26.63
C PHE A 386 0.38 -14.87 25.16
N ALA A 387 1.67 -14.91 24.82
CA ALA A 387 2.16 -15.20 23.45
C ALA A 387 1.67 -14.19 22.40
N THR A 388 1.51 -12.93 22.81
CA THR A 388 1.27 -11.78 21.92
C THR A 388 2.60 -11.22 21.39
N SER A 389 2.51 -10.28 20.44
CA SER A 389 3.67 -9.52 19.97
C SER A 389 4.17 -8.54 21.03
N ASN A 390 5.43 -8.10 20.88
CA ASN A 390 5.94 -6.95 21.62
C ASN A 390 5.14 -5.69 21.25
N ALA A 391 4.93 -4.81 22.22
CA ALA A 391 4.24 -3.54 22.02
C ALA A 391 4.97 -2.67 21.01
N ALA A 392 4.26 -2.27 19.98
CA ALA A 392 4.81 -1.45 18.92
C ALA A 392 3.74 -0.57 18.27
N VAL A 393 4.16 0.47 17.56
CA VAL A 393 3.27 1.48 16.98
C VAL A 393 3.68 1.84 15.56
N GLN A 394 2.71 2.20 14.73
CA GLN A 394 2.92 2.52 13.34
C GLN A 394 1.94 3.58 12.84
N VAL A 395 2.34 4.41 11.88
CA VAL A 395 1.41 5.25 11.12
C VAL A 395 1.19 4.65 9.75
N LEU A 396 -0.05 4.26 9.43
CA LEU A 396 -0.48 3.84 8.11
C LEU A 396 -1.57 4.78 7.62
N SER A 397 -1.37 5.40 6.46
CA SER A 397 -2.36 6.28 5.83
C SER A 397 -2.93 7.38 6.76
N GLY A 398 -2.14 7.87 7.73
CA GLY A 398 -2.59 8.90 8.68
C GLY A 398 -3.28 8.36 9.95
N VAL A 399 -3.34 7.05 10.12
CA VAL A 399 -3.85 6.36 11.31
C VAL A 399 -2.69 5.76 12.08
N VAL A 400 -2.63 6.06 13.38
CA VAL A 400 -1.75 5.37 14.32
C VAL A 400 -2.39 4.03 14.65
N HIS A 401 -1.69 2.94 14.34
CA HIS A 401 -2.03 1.58 14.73
C HIS A 401 -1.07 1.10 15.80
N PHE A 402 -1.62 0.46 16.83
CA PHE A 402 -0.84 -0.27 17.82
C PHE A 402 -0.90 -1.77 17.56
N LYS A 403 0.09 -2.49 18.08
CA LYS A 403 0.07 -3.95 18.14
C LYS A 403 0.79 -4.49 19.36
N GLY A 404 0.52 -5.75 19.67
CA GLY A 404 1.08 -6.48 20.80
C GLY A 404 0.34 -6.20 22.09
N ALA A 405 0.87 -6.72 23.19
CA ALA A 405 0.31 -6.48 24.52
C ALA A 405 1.39 -6.20 25.55
N ILE A 406 0.94 -5.65 26.67
CA ILE A 406 1.78 -5.25 27.80
C ILE A 406 1.18 -5.74 29.12
N ALA A 407 2.02 -5.88 30.14
CA ALA A 407 1.63 -6.21 31.50
C ALA A 407 2.57 -5.50 32.50
N THR A 408 2.21 -5.44 33.77
CA THR A 408 3.10 -4.95 34.83
C THR A 408 2.76 -5.55 36.19
N THR A 409 3.76 -5.67 37.06
CA THR A 409 3.55 -5.95 38.49
C THR A 409 3.52 -4.66 39.34
N GLY A 410 3.82 -3.51 38.74
CA GLY A 410 3.82 -2.20 39.40
C GLY A 410 2.45 -1.53 39.42
N THR A 411 2.33 -0.43 40.15
CA THR A 411 1.07 0.33 40.31
C THR A 411 0.97 1.57 39.41
N ASN A 412 2.00 1.84 38.61
CA ASN A 412 2.03 3.02 37.75
C ASN A 412 1.27 2.76 36.44
N ALA A 413 0.25 3.58 36.17
CA ALA A 413 -0.63 3.44 35.01
C ALA A 413 -0.02 3.88 33.67
N GLN A 414 1.19 4.48 33.65
CA GLN A 414 1.83 4.98 32.44
C GLN A 414 2.84 3.98 31.87
N PRO A 415 2.49 3.16 30.87
CA PRO A 415 3.40 2.18 30.29
C PRO A 415 4.46 2.77 29.37
N PHE A 416 4.18 3.86 28.65
CA PHE A 416 5.12 4.42 27.69
C PHE A 416 4.78 5.87 27.36
N THR A 417 5.67 6.51 26.59
CA THR A 417 5.41 7.80 25.93
C THR A 417 5.56 7.60 24.42
N LEU A 418 4.56 8.03 23.64
CA LEU A 418 4.61 7.97 22.19
C LEU A 418 5.79 8.78 21.64
N PRO A 419 6.56 8.24 20.68
CA PRO A 419 7.54 9.02 19.95
C PRO A 419 6.84 10.18 19.22
N VAL A 420 7.56 11.30 19.02
CA VAL A 420 7.00 12.57 18.54
C VAL A 420 6.17 12.42 17.26
N GLY A 421 6.57 11.54 16.34
CA GLY A 421 5.86 11.28 15.08
C GLY A 421 4.52 10.54 15.19
N PHE A 422 4.15 10.04 16.38
CA PHE A 422 2.90 9.32 16.64
C PHE A 422 1.94 10.09 17.56
N ARG A 423 2.32 11.28 18.03
CA ARG A 423 1.54 12.00 19.04
C ARG A 423 0.27 12.62 18.43
N PRO A 424 -0.88 12.55 19.12
CA PRO A 424 -2.10 13.14 18.61
C PRO A 424 -2.11 14.67 18.79
N PHE A 425 -2.95 15.35 18.00
CA PHE A 425 -3.13 16.81 18.07
C PHE A 425 -4.02 17.26 19.25
N SER A 426 -4.91 16.39 19.71
CA SER A 426 -5.76 16.57 20.90
C SER A 426 -5.60 15.36 21.82
N ASN A 427 -6.12 15.44 23.04
CA ASN A 427 -6.17 14.25 23.89
C ASN A 427 -7.08 13.19 23.25
N MET A 428 -6.70 11.92 23.35
CA MET A 428 -7.44 10.79 22.78
C MET A 428 -7.80 9.77 23.86
N TYR A 429 -8.95 9.13 23.70
CA TYR A 429 -9.40 8.01 24.54
C TYR A 429 -9.73 6.82 23.65
N VAL A 430 -8.82 5.85 23.59
CA VAL A 430 -8.87 4.71 22.66
C VAL A 430 -9.18 3.42 23.45
N PRO A 431 -10.24 2.67 23.10
CA PRO A 431 -10.55 1.41 23.78
C PRO A 431 -9.42 0.38 23.65
N VAL A 432 -9.22 -0.40 24.71
CA VAL A 432 -8.34 -1.58 24.75
C VAL A 432 -8.99 -2.70 25.55
N ASP A 433 -8.54 -3.93 25.32
CA ASP A 433 -8.95 -5.09 26.12
C ASP A 433 -7.97 -5.35 27.27
N LEU A 434 -8.49 -5.71 28.43
CA LEU A 434 -7.71 -6.06 29.61
C LEU A 434 -7.87 -7.53 30.00
N CYS A 435 -7.18 -7.96 31.06
CA CYS A 435 -7.31 -9.30 31.60
C CYS A 435 -8.79 -9.68 31.87
N ASN A 436 -9.13 -10.94 31.66
CA ASN A 436 -10.49 -11.49 31.76
C ASN A 436 -11.53 -10.88 30.81
N SER A 437 -11.09 -10.33 29.66
CA SER A 437 -11.96 -9.64 28.69
C SER A 437 -12.69 -8.44 29.30
N THR A 438 -12.10 -7.79 30.29
CA THR A 438 -12.66 -6.58 30.91
C THR A 438 -12.23 -5.36 30.13
N LYS A 439 -13.06 -4.31 30.14
CA LYS A 439 -12.76 -3.10 29.38
C LYS A 439 -11.64 -2.26 29.99
N GLY A 440 -10.81 -1.70 29.11
CA GLY A 440 -9.92 -0.60 29.41
C GLY A 440 -9.88 0.45 28.31
N ARG A 441 -9.06 1.48 28.53
CA ARG A 441 -8.73 2.49 27.52
C ARG A 441 -7.31 3.01 27.68
N LEU A 442 -6.75 3.46 26.57
CA LEU A 442 -5.58 4.33 26.55
C LEU A 442 -6.06 5.78 26.62
N PHE A 443 -5.62 6.52 27.63
CA PHE A 443 -5.66 7.98 27.62
C PHE A 443 -4.33 8.52 27.12
N ILE A 444 -4.37 9.22 25.99
CA ILE A 444 -3.19 9.69 25.27
C ILE A 444 -3.21 11.21 25.22
N THR A 445 -2.20 11.84 25.80
CA THR A 445 -2.06 13.31 25.79
C THR A 445 -1.38 13.80 24.51
N THR A 446 -1.50 15.09 24.20
CA THR A 446 -0.77 15.74 23.09
C THR A 446 0.76 15.70 23.26
N ALA A 447 1.24 15.59 24.50
CA ALA A 447 2.66 15.37 24.80
C ALA A 447 3.11 13.92 24.54
N GLY A 448 2.19 13.02 24.19
CA GLY A 448 2.45 11.61 23.93
C GLY A 448 2.47 10.72 25.17
N ALA A 449 2.26 11.25 26.38
CA ALA A 449 2.13 10.40 27.56
C ALA A 449 0.87 9.53 27.43
N VAL A 450 1.02 8.22 27.62
CA VAL A 450 -0.06 7.23 27.52
C VAL A 450 -0.29 6.60 28.87
N THR A 451 -1.51 6.67 29.40
CA THR A 451 -1.91 5.97 30.63
C THR A 451 -3.00 4.96 30.33
N VAL A 452 -2.90 3.76 30.90
CA VAL A 452 -3.94 2.73 30.85
C VAL A 452 -4.95 3.00 31.97
N GLN A 453 -6.23 3.00 31.63
CA GLN A 453 -7.32 3.12 32.59
C GLN A 453 -8.21 1.88 32.46
N ALA A 454 -8.60 1.32 33.60
CA ALA A 454 -9.48 0.16 33.67
C ALA A 454 -10.87 0.59 34.12
N GLU A 455 -11.92 -0.04 33.58
CA GLU A 455 -13.30 0.24 33.99
C GLU A 455 -13.55 -0.12 35.46
N THR A 456 -13.04 -1.28 35.89
CA THR A 456 -13.33 -1.84 37.23
C THR A 456 -12.11 -1.77 38.16
N SER A 457 -11.06 -2.52 37.87
CA SER A 457 -9.84 -2.59 38.69
C SER A 457 -8.59 -2.48 37.83
N PHE A 458 -7.63 -1.66 38.29
CA PHE A 458 -6.33 -1.55 37.65
C PHE A 458 -5.56 -2.89 37.65
N SER A 459 -5.88 -3.83 38.54
CA SER A 459 -5.32 -5.18 38.53
C SER A 459 -5.53 -5.93 37.20
N ASN A 460 -6.59 -5.60 36.47
CA ASN A 460 -6.83 -6.20 35.15
C ASN A 460 -5.79 -5.69 34.14
N ALA A 461 -5.45 -4.41 34.18
CA ALA A 461 -4.40 -3.82 33.34
C ALA A 461 -2.99 -4.31 33.74
N GLN A 462 -2.75 -4.53 35.03
CA GLN A 462 -1.51 -5.14 35.54
C GLN A 462 -1.31 -6.54 34.96
N CYS A 463 -2.36 -7.37 34.98
CA CYS A 463 -2.33 -8.72 34.41
C CYS A 463 -2.10 -8.69 32.87
N PHE A 464 -2.87 -7.87 32.15
CA PHE A 464 -2.87 -7.84 30.69
C PHE A 464 -3.51 -6.56 30.17
N THR A 465 -2.86 -5.91 29.21
CA THR A 465 -3.46 -4.86 28.37
C THR A 465 -3.11 -5.15 26.92
N SER A 466 -4.11 -5.50 26.12
CA SER A 466 -3.94 -5.63 24.67
C SER A 466 -3.85 -4.26 24.04
N LEU A 467 -2.86 -4.05 23.18
CA LEU A 467 -2.82 -2.89 22.29
C LEU A 467 -3.32 -3.26 20.88
N ASP A 468 -3.64 -4.53 20.64
CA ASP A 468 -4.16 -4.96 19.35
C ASP A 468 -5.54 -4.35 19.06
N GLY A 469 -5.68 -3.79 17.86
CA GLY A 469 -6.89 -3.09 17.44
C GLY A 469 -7.06 -1.67 17.97
N ALA A 470 -6.22 -1.25 18.93
CA ALA A 470 -6.17 0.16 19.30
C ALA A 470 -5.63 0.98 18.13
N SER A 471 -6.36 2.02 17.74
CA SER A 471 -5.94 2.94 16.69
C SER A 471 -6.56 4.32 16.85
N PHE A 472 -5.93 5.34 16.26
CA PHE A 472 -6.50 6.69 16.18
C PHE A 472 -5.95 7.48 14.99
N VAL A 473 -6.70 8.47 14.51
CA VAL A 473 -6.27 9.36 13.41
C VAL A 473 -5.31 10.43 13.94
N ILE A 474 -4.13 10.57 13.34
CA ILE A 474 -3.09 11.51 13.81
C ILE A 474 -3.31 12.96 13.36
N SER A 475 -3.94 13.17 12.20
CA SER A 475 -4.09 14.50 11.57
C SER A 475 -5.26 15.31 12.13
N GLY A 476 -5.03 16.60 12.34
CA GLY A 476 -6.09 17.60 12.61
C GLY A 476 -6.77 18.15 11.35
N THR A 477 -6.15 18.02 10.18
CA THR A 477 -6.59 18.66 8.91
C THR A 477 -7.05 17.62 7.89
N GLY A 478 -8.11 17.93 7.11
CA GLY A 478 -8.64 17.07 6.05
C GLY A 478 -9.96 16.35 6.36
N THR A 479 -10.57 16.60 7.52
CA THR A 479 -11.71 15.82 8.03
C THR A 479 -13.02 16.60 8.09
N THR A 480 -14.13 15.96 7.72
CA THR A 480 -15.47 16.54 7.71
C THR A 480 -16.00 16.71 9.13
N LEU A 481 -16.52 17.90 9.46
CA LEU A 481 -17.12 18.19 10.75
C LEU A 481 -18.46 17.46 10.91
N LEU A 482 -18.68 16.82 12.07
CA LEU A 482 -19.96 16.22 12.41
C LEU A 482 -20.84 17.24 13.11
N THR A 483 -22.04 17.47 12.57
CA THR A 483 -23.01 18.38 13.17
C THR A 483 -23.81 17.63 14.22
N LEU A 484 -23.52 17.91 15.49
CA LEU A 484 -24.21 17.33 16.64
C LEU A 484 -25.63 17.92 16.79
N THR A 485 -26.56 17.11 17.27
CA THR A 485 -27.96 17.48 17.53
C THR A 485 -28.37 17.12 18.96
N ASN A 486 -29.61 17.40 19.36
CA ASN A 486 -30.18 16.93 20.64
C ASN A 486 -29.30 17.20 21.88
N GLY A 487 -28.79 18.42 22.00
CA GLY A 487 -27.99 18.86 23.15
C GLY A 487 -26.55 18.32 23.20
N TRP A 488 -26.14 17.47 22.27
CA TRP A 488 -24.76 17.00 22.20
C TRP A 488 -23.78 18.13 21.88
N VAL A 489 -22.72 18.23 22.67
CA VAL A 489 -21.61 19.18 22.48
C VAL A 489 -20.31 18.43 22.26
N GLY A 490 -19.40 18.99 21.46
CA GLY A 490 -18.13 18.37 21.11
C GLY A 490 -16.98 18.77 22.04
N ALA A 491 -15.86 18.05 21.92
CA ALA A 491 -14.57 18.34 22.55
C ALA A 491 -14.55 18.40 24.12
N PRO A 492 -15.28 17.53 24.85
CA PRO A 492 -15.13 17.46 26.31
C PRO A 492 -13.70 16.97 26.69
N PHE A 493 -13.22 17.31 27.89
CA PHE A 493 -11.95 16.84 28.46
C PHE A 493 -10.67 17.09 27.61
N GLY A 494 -10.68 18.14 26.79
CA GLY A 494 -9.53 18.50 25.93
C GLY A 494 -9.35 17.58 24.72
N THR A 495 -10.39 16.84 24.36
CA THR A 495 -10.44 16.04 23.12
C THR A 495 -10.71 16.89 21.88
N GLY A 496 -10.62 16.28 20.71
CA GLY A 496 -10.97 16.94 19.45
C GLY A 496 -12.48 17.15 19.28
N VAL A 497 -12.83 18.09 18.41
CA VAL A 497 -14.22 18.25 17.93
C VAL A 497 -14.60 17.02 17.08
N PRO A 498 -15.82 16.46 17.19
CA PRO A 498 -16.29 15.32 16.41
C PRO A 498 -16.16 15.49 14.89
N ARG A 499 -15.44 14.57 14.24
CA ARG A 499 -15.20 14.57 12.80
C ARG A 499 -15.20 13.17 12.21
N ALA A 500 -15.37 13.09 10.90
CA ALA A 500 -15.24 11.86 10.12
C ALA A 500 -14.30 12.04 8.91
N GLU A 501 -13.59 10.97 8.56
CA GLU A 501 -12.74 10.86 7.37
C GLU A 501 -12.86 9.44 6.79
N ILE A 502 -12.66 9.29 5.48
CA ILE A 502 -12.58 7.98 4.83
C ILE A 502 -11.14 7.74 4.42
N LEU A 503 -10.55 6.67 4.92
CA LEU A 503 -9.20 6.22 4.59
C LEU A 503 -9.33 4.78 4.11
N ASN A 504 -8.92 4.51 2.86
CA ASN A 504 -8.99 3.17 2.26
C ASN A 504 -10.38 2.48 2.37
N GLY A 505 -11.47 3.23 2.24
CA GLY A 505 -12.84 2.69 2.32
C GLY A 505 -13.36 2.47 3.75
N ILE A 506 -12.56 2.76 4.76
CA ILE A 506 -12.93 2.72 6.18
C ILE A 506 -13.24 4.14 6.65
N VAL A 507 -14.40 4.34 7.26
CA VAL A 507 -14.71 5.56 8.00
C VAL A 507 -13.95 5.52 9.32
N HIS A 508 -13.19 6.57 9.59
CA HIS A 508 -12.60 6.84 10.88
C HIS A 508 -13.35 8.00 11.53
N LEU A 509 -13.90 7.76 12.71
CA LEU A 509 -14.42 8.82 13.56
C LEU A 509 -13.30 9.29 14.50
N LYS A 510 -13.39 10.55 14.93
CA LYS A 510 -12.44 11.15 15.88
C LYS A 510 -13.07 12.27 16.69
N GLY A 511 -12.42 12.61 17.80
CA GLY A 511 -12.90 13.57 18.78
C GLY A 511 -13.86 12.92 19.77
N ALA A 512 -14.50 13.73 20.61
CA ALA A 512 -15.49 13.23 21.56
C ALA A 512 -16.68 14.17 21.69
N MET A 513 -17.75 13.64 22.28
CA MET A 513 -18.99 14.37 22.53
C MET A 513 -19.54 14.08 23.93
N GLY A 514 -20.41 14.95 24.42
CA GLY A 514 -21.10 14.82 25.71
C GLY A 514 -22.35 15.69 25.79
N SER A 515 -22.97 15.74 26.96
CA SER A 515 -24.18 16.52 27.32
C SER A 515 -25.47 16.23 26.51
N GLY A 516 -25.52 15.13 25.76
CA GLY A 516 -26.70 14.76 24.98
C GLY A 516 -27.98 14.64 25.80
N THR A 517 -29.11 15.09 25.27
CA THR A 517 -30.44 14.93 25.90
C THR A 517 -31.22 13.73 25.36
N SER A 518 -30.71 13.07 24.31
CA SER A 518 -31.26 11.85 23.74
C SER A 518 -30.16 11.00 23.11
N ALA A 519 -30.42 9.71 22.89
CA ALA A 519 -29.47 8.80 22.26
C ALA A 519 -29.08 9.22 20.84
N ALA A 520 -29.97 9.88 20.09
CA ALA A 520 -29.66 10.37 18.74
C ALA A 520 -28.66 11.54 18.82
N ALA A 521 -27.50 11.38 18.18
CA ALA A 521 -26.36 12.29 18.35
C ALA A 521 -26.07 13.17 17.13
N PHE A 522 -26.08 12.60 15.93
CA PHE A 522 -25.84 13.32 14.68
C PHE A 522 -26.30 12.51 13.47
N THR A 523 -26.23 13.11 12.29
CA THR A 523 -26.42 12.41 11.01
C THR A 523 -25.13 12.50 10.18
N LEU A 524 -24.64 11.34 9.73
CA LEU A 524 -23.49 11.27 8.84
C LEU A 524 -23.79 11.93 7.48
N PRO A 525 -22.86 12.74 6.94
CA PRO A 525 -22.94 13.18 5.56
C PRO A 525 -22.98 11.99 4.60
N ALA A 526 -23.63 12.15 3.45
CA ALA A 526 -23.92 11.04 2.52
C ALA A 526 -22.71 10.18 2.16
N ALA A 527 -21.53 10.79 2.00
CA ALA A 527 -20.30 10.09 1.66
C ALA A 527 -19.84 9.07 2.72
N PHE A 528 -20.24 9.21 3.98
CA PHE A 528 -19.80 8.38 5.12
C PHE A 528 -20.83 7.32 5.53
N ARG A 529 -21.98 7.25 4.87
CA ARG A 529 -23.08 6.38 5.31
C ARG A 529 -22.76 4.93 4.95
N PRO A 530 -22.92 3.98 5.90
CA PRO A 530 -22.72 2.56 5.61
C PRO A 530 -23.88 2.02 4.76
N ALA A 531 -23.65 0.93 4.02
CA ALA A 531 -24.70 0.26 3.26
C ALA A 531 -25.70 -0.52 4.14
N THR A 532 -25.25 -0.96 5.32
CA THR A 532 -26.02 -1.72 6.31
C THR A 532 -25.91 -1.05 7.68
N THR A 533 -26.73 -1.45 8.66
CA THR A 533 -26.54 -0.97 10.03
C THR A 533 -25.18 -1.41 10.55
N VAL A 534 -24.48 -0.50 11.22
CA VAL A 534 -23.16 -0.72 11.82
C VAL A 534 -23.25 -0.51 13.33
N TYR A 535 -22.54 -1.35 14.08
CA TYR A 535 -22.41 -1.26 15.54
C TYR A 535 -20.94 -1.09 15.90
N ALA A 536 -20.50 0.16 16.08
CA ALA A 536 -19.08 0.45 16.32
C ALA A 536 -18.84 0.74 17.81
N PRO A 537 -17.90 0.05 18.48
CA PRO A 537 -17.62 0.27 19.90
C PRO A 537 -17.06 1.68 20.15
N VAL A 538 -17.40 2.26 21.30
CA VAL A 538 -16.88 3.56 21.76
C VAL A 538 -16.52 3.53 23.24
N ASP A 539 -15.66 4.45 23.65
CA ASP A 539 -15.35 4.67 25.06
C ASP A 539 -16.31 5.69 25.70
N MET A 540 -16.65 5.48 26.97
CA MET A 540 -17.55 6.37 27.71
C MET A 540 -16.95 6.82 29.04
N CYS A 541 -17.72 7.60 29.80
CA CYS A 541 -17.32 8.09 31.12
C CYS A 541 -16.85 6.95 32.02
N ASN A 542 -15.77 7.18 32.78
CA ASN A 542 -15.13 6.17 33.64
C ASN A 542 -14.70 4.88 32.91
N ALA A 543 -14.37 4.98 31.63
CA ALA A 543 -13.99 3.84 30.78
C ALA A 543 -15.08 2.78 30.58
N THR A 544 -16.35 3.10 30.83
CA THR A 544 -17.45 2.14 30.64
C THR A 544 -17.69 1.81 29.18
N ASN A 545 -18.32 0.67 28.89
CA ASN A 545 -18.62 0.30 27.52
C ASN A 545 -19.83 0.99 26.88
N GLY A 546 -19.81 1.03 25.56
CA GLY A 546 -20.91 1.48 24.73
C GLY A 546 -20.58 1.38 23.25
N ARG A 547 -21.55 1.76 22.42
CA ARG A 547 -21.42 1.70 20.96
C ARG A 547 -22.20 2.79 20.26
N LEU A 548 -21.81 3.07 19.03
CA LEU A 548 -22.61 3.78 18.05
C LEU A 548 -23.46 2.79 17.27
N ILE A 549 -24.73 3.12 17.09
CA ILE A 549 -25.62 2.46 16.13
C ILE A 549 -25.75 3.41 14.94
N ILE A 550 -25.22 3.01 13.80
CA ILE A 550 -25.13 3.83 12.59
C ILE A 550 -25.99 3.18 11.51
N GLN A 551 -27.07 3.86 11.12
CA GLN A 551 -28.01 3.35 10.13
C GLN A 551 -27.58 3.74 8.70
N PRO A 552 -28.07 3.03 7.65
CA PRO A 552 -27.83 3.41 6.26
C PRO A 552 -28.33 4.80 5.87
N SER A 553 -29.31 5.32 6.61
CA SER A 553 -29.78 6.72 6.48
C SER A 553 -28.73 7.76 6.90
N GLY A 554 -27.67 7.32 7.59
CA GLY A 554 -26.68 8.15 8.26
C GLY A 554 -27.06 8.55 9.68
N ALA A 555 -28.25 8.19 10.18
CA ALA A 555 -28.63 8.47 11.55
C ALA A 555 -27.70 7.71 12.52
N VAL A 556 -27.12 8.45 13.48
CA VAL A 556 -26.23 7.90 14.51
C VAL A 556 -26.84 8.10 15.88
N SER A 557 -26.93 6.99 16.63
CA SER A 557 -27.35 6.99 18.03
C SER A 557 -26.33 6.30 18.91
N VAL A 558 -26.28 6.70 20.18
CA VAL A 558 -25.35 6.16 21.17
C VAL A 558 -26.10 5.22 22.11
N GLN A 559 -25.56 4.03 22.31
CA GLN A 559 -26.03 3.08 23.31
C GLN A 559 -24.93 2.85 24.34
N ALA A 560 -25.21 3.18 25.60
CA ALA A 560 -24.36 2.81 26.73
C ALA A 560 -24.69 1.39 27.20
N GLU A 561 -23.70 0.70 27.76
CA GLU A 561 -23.89 -0.64 28.31
C GLU A 561 -24.84 -0.66 29.52
N THR A 562 -24.66 0.29 30.44
CA THR A 562 -25.38 0.30 31.72
C THR A 562 -26.39 1.44 31.81
N SER A 563 -25.92 2.69 31.68
CA SER A 563 -26.77 3.88 31.80
C SER A 563 -26.41 4.92 30.75
N PHE A 564 -27.44 5.54 30.15
CA PHE A 564 -27.26 6.64 29.20
C PHE A 564 -26.47 7.82 29.81
N SER A 565 -26.51 8.00 31.14
CA SER A 565 -25.69 9.02 31.83
C SER A 565 -24.19 8.91 31.57
N ASN A 566 -23.68 7.70 31.29
CA ASN A 566 -22.27 7.52 30.94
C ASN A 566 -21.95 8.17 29.60
N ALA A 567 -22.82 7.98 28.61
CA ALA A 567 -22.71 8.61 27.30
C ALA A 567 -22.89 10.14 27.39
N GLN A 568 -23.82 10.61 28.25
CA GLN A 568 -24.02 12.04 28.50
C GLN A 568 -22.80 12.68 29.15
N CYS A 569 -22.12 12.00 30.06
CA CYS A 569 -20.87 12.49 30.63
C CYS A 569 -19.77 12.55 29.54
N PHE A 570 -19.58 11.46 28.79
CA PHE A 570 -18.51 11.35 27.81
C PHE A 570 -18.79 10.23 26.80
N THR A 571 -18.56 10.49 25.51
CA THR A 571 -18.49 9.49 24.45
C THR A 571 -17.30 9.81 23.54
N SER A 572 -16.25 9.01 23.60
CA SER A 572 -15.11 9.09 22.67
C SER A 572 -15.46 8.47 21.33
N LEU A 573 -15.19 9.18 20.25
CA LEU A 573 -15.23 8.65 18.90
C LEU A 573 -13.85 8.17 18.43
N ASP A 574 -12.80 8.41 19.23
CA ASP A 574 -11.43 8.03 18.87
C ASP A 574 -11.29 6.49 18.84
N GLY A 575 -10.85 5.97 17.70
CA GLY A 575 -10.74 4.53 17.45
C GLY A 575 -12.01 3.88 16.91
N ALA A 576 -13.16 4.59 16.91
CA ALA A 576 -14.37 4.07 16.29
C ALA A 576 -14.24 4.11 14.75
N THR A 577 -14.34 2.94 14.12
CA THR A 577 -14.20 2.78 12.67
C THR A 577 -15.25 1.83 12.10
N PHE A 578 -15.54 1.93 10.81
CA PHE A 578 -16.38 0.97 10.09
C PHE A 578 -16.22 1.08 8.57
N ALA A 579 -16.55 0.02 7.84
CA ALA A 579 -16.48 0.00 6.39
C ALA A 579 -17.65 0.76 5.73
N VAL A 580 -17.37 1.59 4.72
CA VAL A 580 -18.43 2.29 3.94
C VAL A 580 -19.13 1.33 2.98
N SER A 581 -18.35 0.50 2.27
CA SER A 581 -18.81 -0.36 1.17
C SER A 581 -18.68 -1.84 1.52
N PRO A 582 -19.58 -2.71 1.01
CA PRO A 582 -19.42 -4.14 1.17
C PRO A 582 -18.35 -4.79 0.28
N SER A 583 -17.86 -4.11 -0.75
CA SER A 583 -16.85 -4.63 -1.70
C SER A 583 -15.43 -4.67 -1.08
N GLY A 584 -14.61 -5.66 -1.46
CA GLY A 584 -13.21 -5.80 -0.99
C GLY A 584 -13.04 -6.82 0.13
N PHE A 585 -14.06 -7.00 0.96
CA PHE A 585 -14.06 -7.96 2.06
C PHE A 585 -14.34 -9.39 1.60
N THR A 586 -13.54 -10.33 2.11
CA THR A 586 -13.74 -11.77 1.95
C THR A 586 -14.70 -12.29 3.02
N PRO A 587 -15.86 -12.89 2.66
CA PRO A 587 -16.80 -13.43 3.63
C PRO A 587 -16.16 -14.48 4.57
N ALA A 588 -16.52 -14.42 5.85
CA ALA A 588 -16.10 -15.41 6.83
C ALA A 588 -16.98 -16.66 6.76
N THR A 589 -16.37 -17.85 6.75
CA THR A 589 -17.09 -19.11 6.88
C THR A 589 -17.31 -19.43 8.35
N LEU A 590 -18.53 -19.18 8.83
CA LEU A 590 -18.91 -19.38 10.22
C LEU A 590 -19.08 -20.87 10.56
N VAL A 591 -18.71 -21.26 11.79
CA VAL A 591 -18.76 -22.64 12.30
C VAL A 591 -19.51 -22.70 13.63
N ASN A 592 -19.71 -23.89 14.20
CA ASN A 592 -20.27 -24.08 15.56
C ASN A 592 -21.60 -23.35 15.80
N SER A 593 -22.48 -23.37 14.80
CA SER A 593 -23.80 -22.70 14.79
C SER A 593 -23.76 -21.17 14.82
N TRP A 594 -22.58 -20.56 14.66
CA TRP A 594 -22.51 -19.14 14.39
C TRP A 594 -23.15 -18.81 13.03
N THR A 595 -23.94 -17.75 13.01
CA THR A 595 -24.62 -17.23 11.82
C THR A 595 -24.42 -15.72 11.73
N ASN A 596 -24.62 -15.15 10.55
CA ASN A 596 -24.65 -13.69 10.40
C ASN A 596 -25.82 -13.14 11.21
N ALA A 597 -25.59 -12.08 11.99
CA ALA A 597 -26.59 -11.60 12.95
C ALA A 597 -27.82 -10.98 12.23
N PRO A 598 -29.05 -11.19 12.75
CA PRO A 598 -30.29 -10.78 12.07
C PRO A 598 -30.63 -9.27 12.20
N PHE A 599 -29.69 -8.42 12.60
CA PHE A 599 -29.94 -7.01 12.95
C PHE A 599 -29.69 -6.03 11.79
N ALA A 600 -29.95 -6.46 10.56
CA ALA A 600 -29.68 -5.70 9.33
C ALA A 600 -28.21 -5.22 9.19
N THR A 601 -27.27 -5.93 9.81
CA THR A 601 -25.84 -5.74 9.65
C THR A 601 -25.34 -6.39 8.37
N SER A 602 -24.12 -6.03 7.94
CA SER A 602 -23.42 -6.80 6.91
C SER A 602 -23.13 -8.23 7.38
N ASN A 603 -22.93 -9.14 6.43
CA ASN A 603 -22.36 -10.46 6.71
C ASN A 603 -20.93 -10.31 7.25
N ALA A 604 -20.55 -11.19 8.17
CA ALA A 604 -19.22 -11.28 8.71
C ALA A 604 -18.19 -11.49 7.59
N ALA A 605 -17.20 -10.62 7.53
CA ALA A 605 -16.17 -10.66 6.49
C ALA A 605 -14.92 -9.90 6.95
N VAL A 606 -13.80 -10.16 6.27
CA VAL A 606 -12.50 -9.54 6.58
C VAL A 606 -11.80 -9.02 5.34
N GLU A 607 -10.99 -7.97 5.50
CA GLU A 607 -10.13 -7.43 4.45
C GLU A 607 -8.76 -7.06 5.03
N ASN A 608 -7.68 -7.46 4.37
CA ASN A 608 -6.33 -7.03 4.73
C ASN A 608 -5.97 -5.78 3.91
N LEU A 609 -5.90 -4.64 4.58
CA LEU A 609 -5.52 -3.35 4.02
C LEU A 609 -4.17 -2.92 4.59
N SER A 610 -3.12 -3.01 3.78
CA SER A 610 -1.77 -2.56 4.16
C SER A 610 -1.21 -3.22 5.43
N GLY A 611 -1.50 -4.51 5.65
CA GLY A 611 -1.05 -5.25 6.83
C GLY A 611 -1.95 -5.08 8.07
N ILE A 612 -3.07 -4.36 7.93
CA ILE A 612 -4.13 -4.28 8.94
C ILE A 612 -5.32 -5.09 8.45
N VAL A 613 -5.72 -6.10 9.21
CA VAL A 613 -6.95 -6.86 8.97
C VAL A 613 -8.11 -6.12 9.60
N TYR A 614 -9.04 -5.65 8.78
CA TYR A 614 -10.30 -5.05 9.20
C TYR A 614 -11.41 -6.10 9.16
N PHE A 615 -12.29 -6.05 10.15
CA PHE A 615 -13.52 -6.82 10.17
C PHE A 615 -14.72 -5.93 9.85
N LYS A 616 -15.80 -6.58 9.41
CA LYS A 616 -17.12 -5.96 9.30
C LYS A 616 -18.23 -6.96 9.59
N GLY A 617 -19.43 -6.42 9.82
CA GLY A 617 -20.64 -7.19 10.03
C GLY A 617 -20.77 -7.65 11.48
N ALA A 618 -21.69 -8.59 11.71
CA ALA A 618 -21.93 -9.13 13.04
C ALA A 618 -22.34 -10.60 12.99
N ILE A 619 -22.14 -11.30 14.10
CA ILE A 619 -22.45 -12.74 14.25
C ILE A 619 -23.31 -13.01 15.48
N ALA A 620 -24.06 -14.11 15.47
CA ALA A 620 -24.91 -14.58 16.57
C ALA A 620 -25.09 -16.12 16.54
N GLY A 621 -25.68 -16.67 17.60
CA GLY A 621 -26.16 -18.06 17.68
C GLY A 621 -25.11 -19.13 18.01
N GLY A 622 -23.85 -18.75 18.23
CA GLY A 622 -22.76 -19.70 18.49
C GLY A 622 -22.99 -20.64 19.67
N THR A 623 -22.53 -21.87 19.54
CA THR A 623 -22.56 -22.89 20.64
C THR A 623 -21.26 -22.94 21.43
N THR A 624 -20.16 -22.48 20.85
CA THR A 624 -18.85 -22.35 21.48
C THR A 624 -18.20 -21.03 21.06
N GLY A 625 -17.14 -20.61 21.75
CA GLY A 625 -16.44 -19.36 21.42
C GLY A 625 -15.83 -19.34 20.02
N THR A 626 -15.45 -20.49 19.45
CA THR A 626 -14.84 -20.56 18.12
C THR A 626 -15.86 -20.22 17.02
N ALA A 627 -15.67 -19.08 16.35
CA ALA A 627 -16.63 -18.54 15.40
C ALA A 627 -16.31 -18.85 13.94
N PHE A 628 -15.05 -18.67 13.52
CA PHE A 628 -14.59 -18.95 12.15
C PHE A 628 -13.05 -19.01 12.11
N THR A 629 -12.50 -19.30 10.92
CA THR A 629 -11.07 -19.20 10.64
C THR A 629 -10.85 -18.12 9.58
N LEU A 630 -9.83 -17.27 9.78
CA LEU A 630 -9.45 -16.24 8.83
C LEU A 630 -8.97 -16.86 7.50
N PRO A 631 -9.19 -16.19 6.35
CA PRO A 631 -8.58 -16.58 5.10
C PRO A 631 -7.04 -16.65 5.20
N ALA A 632 -6.42 -17.56 4.47
CA ALA A 632 -4.96 -17.64 4.37
C ALA A 632 -4.39 -16.29 3.88
N GLY A 633 -3.34 -15.81 4.55
CA GLY A 633 -2.78 -14.46 4.33
C GLY A 633 -3.34 -13.37 5.25
N SER A 634 -4.31 -13.68 6.11
CA SER A 634 -4.77 -12.80 7.19
C SER A 634 -4.49 -13.37 8.58
N TRP A 635 -3.63 -14.38 8.69
CA TRP A 635 -3.30 -15.01 9.97
C TRP A 635 -2.22 -14.21 10.70
N PRO A 636 -2.41 -13.85 11.97
CA PRO A 636 -1.38 -13.17 12.72
C PRO A 636 -0.20 -14.10 13.03
N THR A 637 0.98 -13.51 13.23
CA THR A 637 2.19 -14.26 13.61
C THR A 637 2.26 -14.58 15.11
N THR A 638 1.48 -13.88 15.93
CA THR A 638 1.28 -14.12 17.38
C THR A 638 -0.21 -14.16 17.70
N ASN A 639 -0.60 -14.51 18.93
CA ASN A 639 -1.99 -14.31 19.34
C ASN A 639 -2.32 -12.82 19.39
N VAL A 640 -3.57 -12.49 19.04
CA VAL A 640 -4.08 -11.11 18.98
C VAL A 640 -5.39 -11.04 19.75
N TYR A 641 -5.58 -9.95 20.50
CA TYR A 641 -6.78 -9.73 21.34
C TYR A 641 -7.44 -8.39 20.98
N VAL A 642 -8.54 -8.43 20.24
CA VAL A 642 -9.20 -7.22 19.72
C VAL A 642 -10.52 -6.97 20.46
N PRO A 643 -10.75 -5.78 21.03
CA PRO A 643 -12.02 -5.47 21.68
C PRO A 643 -13.18 -5.44 20.66
N VAL A 644 -14.33 -5.95 21.08
CA VAL A 644 -15.61 -5.91 20.34
C VAL A 644 -16.74 -5.62 21.31
N ASP A 645 -17.91 -5.21 20.81
CA ASP A 645 -19.13 -5.18 21.61
C ASP A 645 -20.03 -6.39 21.33
N THR A 646 -20.74 -6.80 22.37
CA THR A 646 -21.72 -7.89 22.33
C THR A 646 -23.13 -7.37 22.62
N CYS A 647 -24.08 -8.26 22.91
CA CYS A 647 -25.45 -7.90 23.23
C CYS A 647 -25.52 -6.76 24.26
N ASN A 648 -26.41 -5.80 24.03
CA ASN A 648 -26.58 -4.60 24.87
C ASN A 648 -25.32 -3.73 25.04
N ALA A 649 -24.39 -3.79 24.07
CA ALA A 649 -23.11 -3.10 24.16
C ALA A 649 -22.21 -3.58 25.31
N THR A 650 -22.41 -4.81 25.81
CA THR A 650 -21.48 -5.41 26.78
C THR A 650 -20.13 -5.68 26.15
N ASN A 651 -19.05 -5.48 26.90
CA ASN A 651 -17.70 -5.69 26.41
C ASN A 651 -17.44 -7.16 26.03
N GLY A 652 -16.68 -7.35 24.95
CA GLY A 652 -16.14 -8.63 24.56
C GLY A 652 -14.81 -8.45 23.82
N ARG A 653 -14.24 -9.56 23.39
CA ARG A 653 -13.04 -9.55 22.56
C ARG A 653 -13.01 -10.73 21.59
N LEU A 654 -12.24 -10.54 20.52
CA LEU A 654 -11.79 -11.62 19.65
C LEU A 654 -10.40 -12.04 20.11
N LEU A 655 -10.23 -13.32 20.44
CA LEU A 655 -8.93 -13.98 20.46
C LEU A 655 -8.70 -14.59 19.08
N ILE A 656 -7.65 -14.13 18.40
CA ILE A 656 -7.24 -14.63 17.10
C ILE A 656 -5.91 -15.34 17.26
N THR A 657 -5.87 -16.63 16.96
CA THR A 657 -4.66 -17.45 17.10
C THR A 657 -3.77 -17.36 15.86
N THR A 658 -2.53 -17.85 15.98
CA THR A 658 -1.58 -17.94 14.85
C THR A 658 -2.03 -18.87 13.71
N SER A 659 -3.01 -19.74 13.96
CA SER A 659 -3.68 -20.55 12.94
C SER A 659 -4.84 -19.83 12.25
N GLY A 660 -5.06 -18.55 12.56
CA GLY A 660 -6.18 -17.76 12.07
C GLY A 660 -7.52 -18.09 12.72
N THR A 661 -7.56 -18.92 13.77
CA THR A 661 -8.82 -19.26 14.45
C THR A 661 -9.32 -18.06 15.24
N VAL A 662 -10.57 -17.66 15.00
CA VAL A 662 -11.22 -16.53 15.70
C VAL A 662 -12.16 -17.07 16.77
N ILE A 663 -11.89 -16.69 18.02
CA ILE A 663 -12.63 -17.11 19.22
C ILE A 663 -13.23 -15.88 19.89
N VAL A 664 -14.55 -15.83 20.03
CA VAL A 664 -15.26 -14.78 20.76
C VAL A 664 -15.20 -15.08 22.26
N GLN A 665 -14.82 -14.07 23.04
CA GLN A 665 -14.81 -14.08 24.50
C GLN A 665 -15.59 -12.86 25.00
N THR A 666 -16.24 -12.99 26.16
CA THR A 666 -17.15 -11.96 26.69
C THR A 666 -16.81 -11.59 28.12
N GLU A 667 -17.08 -10.34 28.47
CA GLU A 667 -17.21 -9.96 29.87
C GLU A 667 -18.51 -10.56 30.43
N GLY A 668 -18.39 -11.55 31.31
CA GLY A 668 -19.53 -12.26 31.89
C GLY A 668 -20.03 -13.45 31.06
N ALA A 669 -21.35 -13.58 30.93
CA ALA A 669 -21.97 -14.77 30.37
C ALA A 669 -21.81 -14.86 28.84
N PHE A 670 -21.41 -16.03 28.35
CA PHE A 670 -21.26 -16.29 26.91
C PHE A 670 -22.56 -16.04 26.12
N SER A 671 -23.73 -16.10 26.77
CA SER A 671 -25.02 -15.74 26.18
C SER A 671 -25.07 -14.33 25.56
N ASN A 672 -24.23 -13.40 26.03
CA ASN A 672 -24.10 -12.08 25.42
C ASN A 672 -23.53 -12.18 24.00
N ALA A 673 -22.47 -12.97 23.81
CA ALA A 673 -21.91 -13.25 22.49
C ALA A 673 -22.88 -14.04 21.61
N GLN A 674 -23.63 -15.00 22.19
CA GLN A 674 -24.64 -15.78 21.47
C GLN A 674 -25.79 -14.89 20.96
N CYS A 675 -26.21 -13.90 21.75
CA CYS A 675 -27.20 -12.92 21.33
C CYS A 675 -26.68 -12.08 20.16
N PHE A 676 -25.49 -11.50 20.30
CA PHE A 676 -24.90 -10.61 19.32
C PHE A 676 -23.40 -10.39 19.59
N THR A 677 -22.59 -10.40 18.53
CA THR A 677 -21.20 -9.91 18.56
C THR A 677 -20.97 -9.05 17.33
N SER A 678 -20.70 -7.76 17.52
CA SER A 678 -20.29 -6.89 16.41
C SER A 678 -18.84 -7.19 16.04
N LEU A 679 -18.58 -7.22 14.74
CA LEU A 679 -17.22 -7.21 14.22
C LEU A 679 -16.88 -5.83 13.61
N ASP A 680 -17.84 -4.93 13.52
CA ASP A 680 -17.58 -3.57 13.02
C ASP A 680 -16.67 -2.81 13.99
N GLY A 681 -15.66 -2.14 13.44
CA GLY A 681 -14.65 -1.42 14.23
C GLY A 681 -13.53 -2.29 14.78
N ALA A 682 -13.65 -3.63 14.70
CA ALA A 682 -12.54 -4.51 15.02
C ALA A 682 -11.48 -4.50 13.91
N SER A 683 -10.22 -4.38 14.29
CA SER A 683 -9.08 -4.52 13.38
C SER A 683 -7.85 -5.00 14.14
N PHE A 684 -6.82 -5.49 13.44
CA PHE A 684 -5.51 -5.76 14.03
C PHE A 684 -4.39 -5.74 12.99
N ALA A 685 -3.15 -5.64 13.44
CA ALA A 685 -1.97 -5.69 12.59
C ALA A 685 -1.36 -7.10 12.53
N LEU A 686 -0.85 -7.50 11.36
CA LEU A 686 -0.21 -8.81 11.14
C LEU A 686 1.20 -8.95 11.77
#